data_AF-A0A7Y2B3N8-F1
#
_entry.id   AF-A0A7Y2B3N8-F1
#
_cell.length_a   1.000
_cell.length_b   1.000
_cell.length_c   1.000
_cell.angle_alpha   90.00
_cell.angle_beta   90.00
_cell.angle_gamma   90.00
#
_symmetry.space_group_name_H-M   'P 1'
#
loop_
_entity.id
_entity.type
_entity.pdbx_description
1 polymer ?
#
loop_
_entity_poly.entity_id
_entity_poly.type
_entity_poly.pdbx_seq_one_letter_code
_entity_poly.pdbx_strand_id
1 'polypeptide(L)'
;MRFIRSPYSTRNARVAALALALALPVHAHASQSGGTESPFAFGVGARALSLGGAYVASAEGPTAMTWNPAGLANVQAKQFSLFYTSPFVEGNRYSFVGYVHPFLDLGTVAFGNMRYGVSDIAKYDAGGAALGSFDNAQNEWIIGYALPSFGRARFGANIKMETHSLDGESATAVGADVGFLFQASQSSRSLWSTRNLAFGVMIRNALEPRLTLRTEEERLPTLMRSGVGYSIPMGGFLDRVLLLASFEQGKQSGGRSKFGAEIMTPSGLAFRGGAGPDEWATGVGFQLAGGQLDYAFGSQELGTSHRLELTMSFGSSLADLRADRSTREEERLAMRTQEELERNARAQFEDNLARGKQHLAQKRYLEAESWFDRALLWDPENAEVNASLKQARIERHLAEGDRSLESGSLLEAIASYNAAVAVDPKHTPANRRLARATDMLRTSTARSEEVNESLTRGIEFLALSQFSKARASFNQVLQIDPENADAQRYLARSDSLISVKVDDLVDEGRWFRSRGDIASARARFNEANALQPSTRIRNEIARLDAAQAQANRGGADGAGTAERPKPRRNVSAEERAEAERMYGVGLGEFRQRRNAESIPYFEFVYGIIPDFENVESYLKQAYLSTGMELYSSGQLDEAIQTWEKILKIDPGDDQALEFVRRANVAKRKAGELSGGER
;
A
#
# COMPACT_ATOMS: atom_id res chain seq x y z
N MET A 1 2.36 -43.97 1.52
CA MET A 1 2.53 -42.83 2.44
C MET A 1 3.92 -42.87 3.06
N ARG A 2 4.88 -42.08 2.55
CA ARG A 2 6.20 -41.89 3.16
C ARG A 2 6.15 -40.61 3.99
N PHE A 3 6.13 -40.72 5.31
CA PHE A 3 6.36 -39.59 6.21
C PHE A 3 7.80 -39.12 6.02
N ILE A 4 7.98 -37.98 5.37
CA ILE A 4 9.26 -37.28 5.34
C ILE A 4 9.50 -36.74 6.76
N ARG A 5 10.32 -37.46 7.54
CA ARG A 5 10.81 -36.97 8.83
C ARG A 5 11.72 -35.77 8.56
N SER A 6 11.23 -34.57 8.87
CA SER A 6 12.05 -33.36 8.90
C SER A 6 13.18 -33.54 9.95
N PRO A 7 14.46 -33.39 9.58
CA PRO A 7 15.59 -33.53 10.50
C PRO A 7 15.63 -32.46 11.61
N TYR A 8 14.72 -31.47 11.57
CA TYR A 8 14.58 -30.44 12.60
C TYR A 8 13.81 -30.92 13.85
N SER A 9 12.92 -31.92 13.70
CA SER A 9 12.05 -32.40 14.80
C SER A 9 12.82 -33.15 15.90
N THR A 10 13.81 -33.97 15.52
CA THR A 10 14.54 -34.84 16.47
C THR A 10 15.60 -34.09 17.29
N ARG A 11 16.14 -32.98 16.78
CA ARG A 11 17.09 -32.12 17.51
C ARG A 11 16.38 -31.24 18.54
N ASN A 12 15.25 -30.62 18.20
CA ASN A 12 14.48 -29.79 19.12
C ASN A 12 13.89 -30.61 20.28
N ALA A 13 13.49 -31.86 20.02
CA ALA A 13 13.05 -32.80 21.06
C ALA A 13 14.15 -33.15 22.08
N ARG A 14 15.42 -33.26 21.64
CA ARG A 14 16.56 -33.51 22.54
C ARG A 14 16.93 -32.28 23.37
N VAL A 15 16.79 -31.08 22.82
CA VAL A 15 16.99 -29.82 23.56
C VAL A 15 15.89 -29.62 24.61
N ALA A 16 14.63 -29.93 24.29
CA ALA A 16 13.53 -29.90 25.26
C ALA A 16 13.74 -30.93 26.39
N ALA A 17 14.19 -32.15 26.07
CA ALA A 17 14.50 -33.17 27.07
C ALA A 17 15.71 -32.79 27.95
N LEU A 18 16.74 -32.14 27.38
CA LEU A 18 17.91 -31.66 28.13
C LEU A 18 17.57 -30.47 29.03
N ALA A 19 16.67 -29.58 28.59
CA ALA A 19 16.18 -28.47 29.39
C ALA A 19 15.26 -28.93 30.53
N LEU A 20 14.47 -29.98 30.30
CA LEU A 20 13.68 -30.65 31.35
C LEU A 20 14.59 -31.32 32.41
N ALA A 21 15.77 -31.82 32.00
CA ALA A 21 16.78 -32.39 32.89
C ALA A 21 17.61 -31.33 33.65
N LEU A 22 17.69 -30.09 33.16
CA LEU A 22 18.35 -28.95 33.82
C LEU A 22 17.45 -28.22 34.83
N ALA A 23 16.15 -28.54 34.87
CA ALA A 23 15.21 -28.09 35.89
C ALA A 23 15.29 -28.92 37.19
N LEU A 24 16.42 -29.59 37.45
CA LEU A 24 16.67 -30.25 38.73
C LEU A 24 16.82 -29.17 39.82
N PRO A 25 16.06 -29.23 40.92
CA PRO A 25 16.06 -28.19 41.94
C PRO A 25 17.41 -28.15 42.64
N VAL A 26 18.14 -27.04 42.47
CA VAL A 26 19.22 -26.67 43.37
C VAL A 26 18.57 -26.36 44.72
N HIS A 27 18.84 -27.20 45.71
CA HIS A 27 18.33 -27.00 47.07
C HIS A 27 19.05 -25.79 47.66
N ALA A 28 18.38 -24.64 47.64
CA ALA A 28 18.76 -23.49 48.46
C ALA A 28 18.01 -23.62 49.79
N HIS A 29 18.73 -23.56 50.90
CA HIS A 29 18.14 -23.55 52.23
C HIS A 29 17.23 -22.33 52.40
N ALA A 30 15.93 -22.56 52.60
CA ALA A 30 14.99 -21.52 52.99
C ALA A 30 15.20 -21.15 54.46
N SER A 31 15.37 -19.85 54.75
CA SER A 31 15.25 -19.30 56.09
C SER A 31 13.76 -19.13 56.44
N GLN A 32 13.36 -19.48 57.66
CA GLN A 32 11.99 -19.22 58.16
C GLN A 32 11.63 -17.73 57.97
N SER A 33 10.65 -17.44 57.13
CA SER A 33 10.25 -16.07 56.74
C SER A 33 8.74 -15.81 56.87
N GLY A 34 8.02 -16.69 57.56
CA GLY A 34 6.59 -16.55 57.81
C GLY A 34 6.27 -15.23 58.51
N GLY A 35 5.24 -14.53 58.02
CA GLY A 35 4.81 -13.23 58.57
C GLY A 35 5.63 -12.02 58.12
N THR A 36 6.56 -12.16 57.17
CA THR A 36 7.37 -11.04 56.66
C THR A 36 6.91 -10.51 55.30
N GLU A 37 5.92 -11.15 54.68
CA GLU A 37 5.39 -10.77 53.37
C GLU A 37 3.87 -10.62 53.39
N SER A 38 3.36 -9.69 52.59
CA SER A 38 1.92 -9.57 52.35
C SER A 38 1.36 -10.85 51.70
N PRO A 39 0.15 -11.29 52.05
CA PRO A 39 -0.54 -12.40 51.38
C PRO A 39 -0.61 -12.24 49.86
N PHE A 40 -0.64 -10.98 49.36
CA PHE A 40 -0.66 -10.70 47.93
C PHE A 40 0.66 -11.01 47.20
N ALA A 41 1.77 -11.23 47.93
CA ALA A 41 3.04 -11.69 47.38
C ALA A 41 2.92 -13.08 46.72
N PHE A 42 1.95 -13.89 47.16
CA PHE A 42 1.58 -15.16 46.55
C PHE A 42 1.26 -15.01 45.05
N GLY A 43 0.79 -13.84 44.61
CA GLY A 43 0.45 -13.57 43.22
C GLY A 43 -0.89 -14.18 42.82
N VAL A 44 -1.29 -14.03 41.56
CA VAL A 44 -2.59 -14.51 41.05
C VAL A 44 -2.47 -15.14 39.67
N GLY A 45 -3.53 -15.81 39.25
CA GLY A 45 -3.63 -16.47 37.95
C GLY A 45 -3.25 -17.94 38.03
N ALA A 46 -4.17 -18.81 37.63
CA ALA A 46 -3.96 -20.25 37.65
C ALA A 46 -2.83 -20.64 36.69
N ARG A 47 -2.69 -19.95 35.55
CA ARG A 47 -1.56 -20.17 34.64
C ARG A 47 -0.22 -19.86 35.30
N ALA A 48 -0.05 -18.65 35.83
CA ALA A 48 1.21 -18.23 36.45
C ALA A 48 1.59 -19.13 37.64
N LEU A 49 0.59 -19.46 38.47
CA LEU A 49 0.78 -20.30 39.65
C LEU A 49 1.05 -21.78 39.30
N SER A 50 0.54 -22.29 38.17
CA SER A 50 0.90 -23.64 37.67
C SER A 50 2.33 -23.74 37.14
N LEU A 51 2.95 -22.60 36.83
CA LEU A 51 4.34 -22.49 36.39
C LEU A 51 5.29 -22.24 37.56
N GLY A 52 4.88 -22.63 38.78
CA GLY A 52 5.67 -22.45 40.00
C GLY A 52 5.91 -20.99 40.35
N GLY A 53 5.07 -20.06 39.87
CA GLY A 53 5.27 -18.62 40.05
C GLY A 53 6.41 -18.03 39.22
N ALA A 54 7.05 -18.78 38.33
CA ALA A 54 8.17 -18.33 37.51
C ALA A 54 7.74 -17.44 36.33
N TYR A 55 6.88 -16.44 36.56
CA TYR A 55 6.13 -15.76 35.50
C TYR A 55 6.61 -14.35 35.16
N VAL A 56 7.59 -13.80 35.89
CA VAL A 56 8.07 -12.41 35.74
C VAL A 56 8.53 -12.03 34.32
N ALA A 57 9.06 -12.99 33.55
CA ALA A 57 9.53 -12.79 32.17
C ALA A 57 8.45 -13.06 31.11
N SER A 58 7.33 -13.65 31.50
CA SER A 58 6.22 -14.04 30.61
C SER A 58 4.88 -13.45 31.05
N ALA A 59 4.91 -12.44 31.93
CA ALA A 59 3.72 -11.76 32.42
C ALA A 59 2.92 -11.14 31.27
N GLU A 60 1.63 -11.41 31.23
CA GLU A 60 0.68 -10.90 30.25
C GLU A 60 -0.73 -10.79 30.83
N GLY A 61 -1.63 -10.11 30.10
CA GLY A 61 -3.02 -9.90 30.50
C GLY A 61 -3.18 -9.06 31.77
N PRO A 62 -4.37 -9.04 32.38
CA PRO A 62 -4.63 -8.31 33.61
C PRO A 62 -3.76 -8.77 34.80
N THR A 63 -3.46 -10.07 34.90
CA THR A 63 -2.63 -10.62 35.99
C THR A 63 -1.17 -10.18 35.90
N ALA A 64 -0.72 -9.62 34.76
CA ALA A 64 0.62 -9.03 34.65
C ALA A 64 0.89 -7.96 35.72
N MET A 65 -0.14 -7.23 36.19
CA MET A 65 0.01 -6.26 37.28
C MET A 65 0.68 -6.87 38.52
N THR A 66 0.43 -8.15 38.83
CA THR A 66 0.98 -8.78 40.05
C THR A 66 2.35 -9.41 39.86
N TRP A 67 2.73 -9.70 38.61
CA TRP A 67 3.97 -10.42 38.28
C TRP A 67 5.02 -9.51 37.68
N ASN A 68 4.64 -8.69 36.70
CA ASN A 68 5.47 -7.67 36.08
C ASN A 68 4.59 -6.70 35.26
N PRO A 69 4.38 -5.44 35.71
CA PRO A 69 3.50 -4.50 35.01
C PRO A 69 3.99 -4.13 33.59
N ALA A 70 5.27 -4.32 33.26
CA ALA A 70 5.74 -4.17 31.87
C ALA A 70 5.06 -5.16 30.90
N GLY A 71 4.50 -6.26 31.43
CA GLY A 71 3.76 -7.26 30.65
C GLY A 71 2.47 -6.73 30.04
N LEU A 72 1.90 -5.65 30.59
CA LEU A 72 0.72 -4.99 30.05
C LEU A 72 0.96 -4.45 28.63
N ALA A 73 2.20 -4.11 28.28
CA ALA A 73 2.55 -3.67 26.92
C ALA A 73 2.45 -4.78 25.86
N ASN A 74 2.31 -6.06 26.26
CA ASN A 74 2.11 -7.18 25.33
C ASN A 74 0.65 -7.40 24.95
N VAL A 75 -0.29 -6.81 25.68
CA VAL A 75 -1.73 -7.05 25.51
C VAL A 75 -2.21 -6.48 24.18
N GLN A 76 -2.79 -7.35 23.33
CA GLN A 76 -3.24 -6.97 21.99
C GLN A 76 -4.70 -6.55 21.92
N ALA A 77 -5.56 -6.99 22.85
CA ALA A 77 -6.98 -6.66 22.87
C ALA A 77 -7.43 -6.35 24.30
N LYS A 78 -8.62 -5.78 24.48
CA LYS A 78 -9.16 -5.54 25.83
C LYS A 78 -9.39 -6.89 26.50
N GLN A 79 -8.98 -7.04 27.76
CA GLN A 79 -9.18 -8.29 28.49
C GLN A 79 -9.75 -8.06 29.87
N PHE A 80 -10.51 -9.05 30.33
CA PHE A 80 -11.04 -9.16 31.68
C PHE A 80 -10.63 -10.52 32.26
N SER A 81 -10.17 -10.56 33.50
CA SER A 81 -9.73 -11.80 34.16
C SER A 81 -10.35 -11.93 35.54
N LEU A 82 -10.79 -13.14 35.85
CA LEU A 82 -11.25 -13.58 37.16
C LEU A 82 -10.33 -14.70 37.65
N PHE A 83 -9.95 -14.67 38.92
CA PHE A 83 -9.19 -15.74 39.56
C PHE A 83 -9.72 -16.03 40.95
N TYR A 84 -9.74 -17.31 41.32
CA TYR A 84 -10.19 -17.76 42.63
C TYR A 84 -9.39 -18.99 43.10
N THR A 85 -9.08 -19.01 44.39
CA THR A 85 -8.52 -20.16 45.11
C THR A 85 -8.94 -20.12 46.58
N SER A 86 -9.01 -21.29 47.20
CA SER A 86 -9.20 -21.47 48.63
C SER A 86 -7.93 -22.10 49.21
N PRO A 87 -6.97 -21.31 49.73
CA PRO A 87 -5.69 -21.83 50.15
C PRO A 87 -5.74 -22.48 51.55
N PHE A 88 -5.21 -23.72 51.64
CA PHE A 88 -4.80 -24.43 52.87
C PHE A 88 -5.91 -24.90 53.82
N VAL A 89 -6.66 -23.95 54.39
CA VAL A 89 -7.60 -24.16 55.49
C VAL A 89 -9.00 -23.79 55.01
N GLU A 90 -9.99 -24.58 55.41
CA GLU A 90 -11.39 -24.32 55.15
C GLU A 90 -11.79 -22.92 55.64
N GLY A 91 -12.39 -22.12 54.76
CA GLY A 91 -12.80 -20.73 55.05
C GLY A 91 -11.91 -19.63 54.46
N ASN A 92 -10.65 -19.92 54.10
CA ASN A 92 -9.78 -18.94 53.44
C ASN A 92 -10.22 -18.70 51.99
N ARG A 93 -10.37 -17.42 51.61
CA ARG A 93 -10.74 -17.03 50.25
C ARG A 93 -9.69 -16.09 49.68
N TYR A 94 -9.21 -16.42 48.49
CA TYR A 94 -8.30 -15.57 47.75
C TYR A 94 -8.75 -15.40 46.30
N SER A 95 -8.98 -14.17 45.89
CA SER A 95 -9.60 -13.87 44.60
C SER A 95 -9.01 -12.64 43.93
N PHE A 96 -9.13 -12.60 42.60
CA PHE A 96 -8.74 -11.46 41.80
C PHE A 96 -9.74 -11.15 40.70
N VAL A 97 -9.92 -9.86 40.45
CA VAL A 97 -10.61 -9.30 39.29
C VAL A 97 -9.67 -8.32 38.62
N GLY A 98 -9.50 -8.43 37.31
CA GLY A 98 -8.63 -7.55 36.55
C GLY A 98 -9.22 -7.16 35.20
N TYR A 99 -8.96 -5.93 34.79
CA TYR A 99 -9.29 -5.40 33.48
C TYR A 99 -8.07 -4.72 32.86
N VAL A 100 -7.91 -4.85 31.55
CA VAL A 100 -6.84 -4.20 30.79
C VAL A 100 -7.38 -3.60 29.49
N HIS A 101 -6.94 -2.38 29.19
CA HIS A 101 -7.30 -1.62 28.01
C HIS A 101 -6.03 -1.16 27.26
N PRO A 102 -5.64 -1.84 26.18
CA PRO A 102 -4.56 -1.36 25.32
C PRO A 102 -5.06 -0.20 24.42
N PHE A 103 -4.33 0.90 24.40
CA PHE A 103 -4.53 2.02 23.47
C PHE A 103 -3.49 1.97 22.35
N LEU A 104 -3.87 2.50 21.19
CA LEU A 104 -3.04 2.42 19.99
C LEU A 104 -1.71 3.18 20.14
N ASP A 105 -1.77 4.40 20.67
CA ASP A 105 -0.65 5.34 20.74
C ASP A 105 -0.26 5.72 22.19
N LEU A 106 -1.13 5.43 23.18
CA LEU A 106 -0.97 5.85 24.58
C LEU A 106 -0.44 4.75 25.51
N GLY A 107 -0.21 3.53 25.02
CA GLY A 107 0.21 2.40 25.85
C GLY A 107 -0.99 1.64 26.44
N THR A 108 -0.78 0.95 27.56
CA THR A 108 -1.79 0.07 28.15
C THR A 108 -2.12 0.50 29.57
N VAL A 109 -3.41 0.67 29.86
CA VAL A 109 -3.92 0.92 31.21
C VAL A 109 -4.58 -0.36 31.73
N ALA A 110 -4.39 -0.66 33.01
CA ALA A 110 -5.02 -1.78 33.69
C ALA A 110 -5.54 -1.39 35.06
N PHE A 111 -6.55 -2.13 35.51
CA PHE A 111 -7.15 -2.00 36.82
C PHE A 111 -7.34 -3.39 37.41
N GLY A 112 -7.06 -3.57 38.70
CA GLY A 112 -7.23 -4.84 39.37
C GLY A 112 -7.56 -4.71 40.84
N ASN A 113 -8.17 -5.76 41.38
CA ASN A 113 -8.40 -5.94 42.80
C ASN A 113 -8.01 -7.36 43.19
N MET A 114 -7.19 -7.49 44.22
CA MET A 114 -6.98 -8.74 44.94
C MET A 114 -7.64 -8.67 46.30
N ARG A 115 -8.22 -9.77 46.73
CA ARG A 115 -8.83 -9.91 48.04
C ARG A 115 -8.38 -11.20 48.69
N TYR A 116 -7.93 -11.11 49.93
CA TYR A 116 -7.65 -12.23 50.81
C TYR A 116 -8.50 -12.09 52.07
N GLY A 117 -9.05 -13.18 52.57
CA GLY A 117 -9.67 -13.13 53.89
C GLY A 117 -10.25 -14.44 54.36
N VAL A 118 -10.57 -14.44 55.65
CA VAL A 118 -11.24 -15.51 56.37
C VAL A 118 -12.27 -14.87 57.28
N SER A 119 -13.45 -15.46 57.33
CA SER A 119 -14.55 -15.02 58.18
C SER A 119 -14.82 -16.04 59.27
N ASP A 120 -15.61 -15.63 60.26
CA ASP A 120 -16.10 -16.51 61.33
C ASP A 120 -14.97 -17.13 62.18
N ILE A 121 -13.85 -16.39 62.39
CA ILE A 121 -12.78 -16.83 63.27
C ILE A 121 -13.29 -16.77 64.72
N ALA A 122 -13.34 -17.92 65.39
CA ALA A 122 -13.82 -18.00 66.76
C ALA A 122 -12.91 -17.21 67.74
N LYS A 123 -13.52 -16.36 68.57
CA LYS A 123 -12.86 -15.55 69.59
C LYS A 123 -13.07 -16.19 70.96
N TYR A 124 -12.01 -16.32 71.75
CA TYR A 124 -12.07 -16.87 73.10
C TYR A 124 -11.38 -15.94 74.10
N ASP A 125 -11.84 -15.92 75.34
CA ASP A 125 -11.13 -15.28 76.44
C ASP A 125 -10.00 -16.19 76.98
N ALA A 126 -9.24 -15.69 77.96
CA ALA A 126 -8.15 -16.46 78.58
C ALA A 126 -8.63 -17.70 79.36
N GLY A 127 -9.91 -17.76 79.72
CA GLY A 127 -10.54 -18.92 80.38
C GLY A 127 -11.14 -19.94 79.39
N GLY A 128 -11.06 -19.67 78.08
CA GLY A 128 -11.63 -20.51 77.03
C GLY A 128 -13.13 -20.29 76.77
N ALA A 129 -13.74 -19.25 77.35
CA ALA A 129 -15.12 -18.90 77.05
C ALA A 129 -15.21 -18.21 75.68
N ALA A 130 -16.19 -18.59 74.86
CA ALA A 130 -16.40 -18.00 73.54
C ALA A 130 -16.90 -16.54 73.65
N LEU A 131 -16.23 -15.63 72.94
CA LEU A 131 -16.53 -14.20 72.86
C LEU A 131 -17.21 -13.79 71.53
N GLY A 132 -17.63 -14.78 70.72
CA GLY A 132 -18.19 -14.58 69.38
C GLY A 132 -17.16 -14.91 68.29
N SER A 133 -17.27 -14.23 67.15
CA SER A 133 -16.33 -14.38 66.02
C SER A 133 -15.84 -13.02 65.53
N PHE A 134 -14.72 -13.04 64.82
CA PHE A 134 -14.19 -11.89 64.08
C PHE A 134 -13.71 -12.31 62.69
N ASP A 135 -13.53 -11.31 61.83
CA ASP A 135 -13.08 -11.50 60.46
C ASP A 135 -11.66 -10.93 60.28
N ASN A 136 -10.93 -11.50 59.31
CA ASN A 136 -9.68 -10.95 58.80
C ASN A 136 -9.82 -10.75 57.30
N ALA A 137 -9.75 -9.50 56.84
CA ALA A 137 -9.92 -9.16 55.43
C ALA A 137 -8.85 -8.18 54.96
N GLN A 138 -8.18 -8.54 53.86
CA GLN A 138 -7.23 -7.68 53.16
C GLN A 138 -7.67 -7.48 51.71
N ASN A 139 -7.50 -6.26 51.19
CA ASN A 139 -7.71 -5.96 49.78
C ASN A 139 -6.54 -5.13 49.23
N GLU A 140 -6.10 -5.41 48.01
CA GLU A 140 -5.13 -4.60 47.25
C GLU A 140 -5.79 -4.16 45.93
N TRP A 141 -6.06 -2.87 45.81
CA TRP A 141 -6.49 -2.23 44.56
C TRP A 141 -5.27 -1.79 43.78
N ILE A 142 -5.26 -2.03 42.47
CA ILE A 142 -4.12 -1.76 41.60
C ILE A 142 -4.57 -1.00 40.37
N ILE A 143 -3.87 0.09 40.07
CA ILE A 143 -3.91 0.75 38.77
C ILE A 143 -2.55 0.54 38.12
N GLY A 144 -2.53 -0.16 37.00
CA GLY A 144 -1.32 -0.45 36.22
C GLY A 144 -1.25 0.39 34.96
N TYR A 145 -0.06 0.80 34.59
CA TYR A 145 0.21 1.45 33.30
C TYR A 145 1.50 0.92 32.70
N ALA A 146 1.48 0.63 31.40
CA ALA A 146 2.67 0.31 30.62
C ALA A 146 2.80 1.23 29.41
N LEU A 147 4.04 1.67 29.17
CA LEU A 147 4.37 2.48 28.02
C LEU A 147 4.17 1.69 26.72
N PRO A 148 3.90 2.37 25.58
CA PRO A 148 4.06 1.77 24.26
C PRO A 148 5.41 1.06 24.14
N SER A 149 5.43 -0.10 23.48
CA SER A 149 6.66 -0.90 23.34
C SER A 149 7.75 -0.09 22.62
N PHE A 150 8.92 0.07 23.25
CA PHE A 150 10.07 0.75 22.66
C PHE A 150 11.06 -0.28 22.11
N GLY A 151 10.90 -0.63 20.83
CA GLY A 151 11.63 -1.71 20.20
C GLY A 151 11.40 -3.03 20.93
N ARG A 152 12.41 -3.49 21.68
CA ARG A 152 12.38 -4.76 22.45
C ARG A 152 12.13 -4.57 23.94
N ALA A 153 12.25 -3.33 24.42
CA ALA A 153 12.10 -2.97 25.82
C ALA A 153 10.66 -2.55 26.13
N ARG A 154 10.20 -2.92 27.32
CA ARG A 154 8.89 -2.59 27.87
C ARG A 154 9.05 -2.19 29.31
N PHE A 155 8.27 -1.21 29.70
CA PHE A 155 8.27 -0.63 31.04
C PHE A 155 6.84 -0.53 31.52
N GLY A 156 6.62 -0.81 32.79
CA GLY A 156 5.33 -0.60 33.42
C GLY A 156 5.49 -0.28 34.89
N ALA A 157 4.46 0.32 35.45
CA ALA A 157 4.39 0.66 36.86
C ALA A 157 2.97 0.42 37.37
N ASN A 158 2.87 0.16 38.67
CA ASN A 158 1.60 0.09 39.38
C ASN A 158 1.56 1.14 40.48
N ILE A 159 0.38 1.70 40.71
CA ILE A 159 0.02 2.35 41.97
C ILE A 159 -0.98 1.44 42.67
N LYS A 160 -0.79 1.24 43.96
CA LYS A 160 -1.56 0.29 44.76
C LYS A 160 -2.10 0.91 46.02
N MET A 161 -3.29 0.49 46.42
CA MET A 161 -3.90 0.81 47.71
C MET A 161 -4.27 -0.48 48.42
N GLU A 162 -3.67 -0.71 49.58
CA GLU A 162 -3.90 -1.88 50.41
C GLU A 162 -4.72 -1.50 51.64
N THR A 163 -5.72 -2.29 51.95
CA THR A 163 -6.56 -2.14 53.14
C THR A 163 -6.54 -3.43 53.93
N HIS A 164 -6.37 -3.35 55.24
CA HIS A 164 -6.45 -4.50 56.14
C HIS A 164 -7.43 -4.20 57.26
N SER A 165 -8.40 -5.09 57.48
CA SER A 165 -9.28 -5.07 58.64
C SER A 165 -9.16 -6.37 59.44
N LEU A 166 -9.06 -6.22 60.75
CA LEU A 166 -8.88 -7.32 61.69
C LEU A 166 -9.52 -6.96 63.04
N ASP A 167 -10.47 -7.77 63.52
CA ASP A 167 -11.11 -7.63 64.84
C ASP A 167 -11.58 -6.20 65.18
N GLY A 168 -12.18 -5.51 64.19
CA GLY A 168 -12.72 -4.16 64.35
C GLY A 168 -11.73 -3.01 64.09
N GLU A 169 -10.43 -3.31 63.94
CA GLU A 169 -9.42 -2.34 63.52
C GLU A 169 -9.29 -2.30 61.99
N SER A 170 -8.82 -1.17 61.44
CA SER A 170 -8.59 -1.03 60.01
C SER A 170 -7.40 -0.13 59.67
N ALA A 171 -6.62 -0.51 58.66
CA ALA A 171 -5.49 0.26 58.14
C ALA A 171 -5.59 0.40 56.62
N THR A 172 -5.06 1.51 56.08
CA THR A 172 -4.92 1.73 54.64
C THR A 172 -3.51 2.20 54.33
N ALA A 173 -2.90 1.63 53.29
CA ALA A 173 -1.56 1.96 52.84
C ALA A 173 -1.53 2.16 51.32
N VAL A 174 -0.61 3.01 50.85
CA VAL A 174 -0.34 3.21 49.43
C VAL A 174 1.04 2.69 49.10
N GLY A 175 1.16 2.02 47.96
CA GLY A 175 2.43 1.52 47.45
C GLY A 175 2.56 1.65 45.95
N ALA A 176 3.73 1.31 45.43
CA ALA A 176 4.01 1.30 44.00
C ALA A 176 4.95 0.17 43.61
N ASP A 177 4.75 -0.35 42.41
CA ASP A 177 5.63 -1.34 41.79
C ASP A 177 6.20 -0.79 40.49
N VAL A 178 7.38 -1.29 40.10
CA VAL A 178 7.96 -1.01 38.79
C VAL A 178 8.39 -2.31 38.12
N GLY A 179 8.26 -2.35 36.80
CA GLY A 179 8.51 -3.52 35.99
C GLY A 179 9.25 -3.18 34.71
N PHE A 180 10.11 -4.10 34.30
CA PHE A 180 10.85 -4.08 33.06
C PHE A 180 10.77 -5.44 32.37
N LEU A 181 10.58 -5.43 31.07
CA LEU A 181 10.64 -6.62 30.21
C LEU A 181 11.45 -6.32 28.96
N PHE A 182 12.36 -7.23 28.63
CA PHE A 182 13.11 -7.21 27.38
C PHE A 182 12.84 -8.50 26.60
N GLN A 183 12.38 -8.39 25.36
CA GLN A 183 12.18 -9.54 24.48
C GLN A 183 13.18 -9.53 23.34
N ALA A 184 14.12 -10.46 23.36
CA ALA A 184 15.09 -10.65 22.29
C ALA A 184 14.42 -11.35 21.09
N SER A 185 14.25 -10.61 19.98
CA SER A 185 13.82 -11.16 18.70
C SER A 185 14.69 -10.61 17.57
N GLN A 186 15.64 -11.41 17.08
CA GLN A 186 16.58 -11.09 15.98
C GLN A 186 16.19 -11.83 14.69
N SER A 187 16.08 -11.08 13.60
CA SER A 187 15.91 -11.54 12.22
C SER A 187 17.24 -11.98 11.59
N SER A 188 17.88 -13.02 12.13
CA SER A 188 19.11 -13.58 11.53
C SER A 188 19.01 -15.09 11.28
N ARG A 189 19.39 -15.53 10.08
CA ARG A 189 19.39 -16.93 9.58
C ARG A 189 20.54 -17.78 10.15
N SER A 190 20.94 -17.58 11.41
CA SER A 190 22.06 -18.32 12.04
C SER A 190 21.58 -19.39 13.03
N LEU A 191 22.28 -20.52 13.06
CA LEU A 191 21.95 -21.81 13.69
C LEU A 191 22.07 -21.84 15.24
N TRP A 192 22.40 -20.72 15.89
CA TRP A 192 22.56 -20.55 17.35
C TRP A 192 21.46 -19.65 17.92
N SER A 193 20.22 -19.94 17.53
CA SER A 193 19.11 -18.99 17.55
C SER A 193 18.68 -18.58 18.98
N THR A 194 19.10 -17.41 19.45
CA THR A 194 18.55 -16.72 20.65
C THR A 194 17.13 -16.18 20.44
N ARG A 195 16.37 -16.78 19.51
CA ARG A 195 15.01 -16.36 19.17
C ARG A 195 14.08 -16.71 20.32
N ASN A 196 13.32 -15.72 20.76
CA ASN A 196 12.29 -15.81 21.81
C ASN A 196 12.84 -15.96 23.23
N LEU A 197 13.98 -15.33 23.50
CA LEU A 197 14.45 -15.13 24.87
C LEU A 197 13.80 -13.86 25.45
N ALA A 198 13.25 -13.97 26.64
CA ALA A 198 12.68 -12.86 27.39
C ALA A 198 13.41 -12.73 28.73
N PHE A 199 13.67 -11.50 29.15
CA PHE A 199 14.19 -11.17 30.46
C PHE A 199 13.19 -10.25 31.15
N GLY A 200 12.88 -10.55 32.41
CA GLY A 200 11.97 -9.74 33.22
C GLY A 200 12.59 -9.37 34.55
N VAL A 201 12.37 -8.14 34.97
CA VAL A 201 12.65 -7.67 36.31
C VAL A 201 11.42 -6.94 36.83
N MET A 202 11.05 -7.21 38.07
CA MET A 202 9.97 -6.53 38.76
C MET A 202 10.43 -6.21 40.19
N ILE A 203 10.17 -4.98 40.62
CA ILE A 203 10.38 -4.52 41.99
C ILE A 203 8.99 -4.22 42.55
N ARG A 204 8.50 -5.14 43.37
CA ARG A 204 7.25 -4.96 44.12
C ARG A 204 7.53 -4.09 45.33
N ASN A 205 6.58 -3.21 45.67
CA ASN A 205 6.68 -2.31 46.81
C ASN A 205 7.95 -1.43 46.73
N ALA A 206 8.30 -0.97 45.52
CA ALA A 206 9.34 0.03 45.30
C ALA A 206 9.06 1.32 46.11
N LEU A 207 7.77 1.63 46.27
CA LEU A 207 7.28 2.42 47.40
C LEU A 207 6.64 1.45 48.40
N GLU A 208 7.28 1.26 49.56
CA GLU A 208 6.86 0.34 50.62
C GLU A 208 5.55 0.83 51.29
N PRO A 209 4.44 0.07 51.21
CA PRO A 209 3.23 0.37 51.96
C PRO A 209 3.46 0.26 53.47
N ARG A 210 2.78 1.12 54.23
CA ARG A 210 2.85 1.19 55.70
C ARG A 210 1.46 1.08 56.28
N LEU A 211 1.19 -0.02 57.00
CA LEU A 211 -0.09 -0.30 57.63
C LEU A 211 0.03 -0.06 59.14
N THR A 212 -0.92 0.66 59.72
CA THR A 212 -1.01 0.86 61.17
C THR A 212 -2.42 0.53 61.60
N LEU A 213 -2.65 -0.69 62.11
CA LEU A 213 -3.98 -1.12 62.56
C LEU A 213 -4.39 -0.43 63.85
N ARG A 214 -3.48 -0.35 64.83
CA ARG A 214 -3.77 0.23 66.15
C ARG A 214 -2.65 1.12 66.69
N THR A 215 -1.44 0.58 66.86
CA THR A 215 -0.29 1.32 67.43
C THR A 215 1.01 1.12 66.66
N GLU A 216 1.34 -0.11 66.27
CA GLU A 216 2.59 -0.43 65.56
C GLU A 216 2.43 -0.24 64.05
N GLU A 217 3.46 0.34 63.42
CA GLU A 217 3.57 0.46 61.96
C GLU A 217 4.21 -0.80 61.38
N GLU A 218 3.44 -1.54 60.59
CA GLU A 218 3.93 -2.64 59.77
C GLU A 218 4.35 -2.11 58.38
N ARG A 219 5.59 -2.41 57.98
CA ARG A 219 6.11 -2.05 56.65
C ARG A 219 6.17 -3.28 55.78
N LEU A 220 5.46 -3.24 54.65
CA LEU A 220 5.50 -4.32 53.69
C LEU A 220 6.77 -4.21 52.85
N PRO A 221 7.71 -5.17 52.97
CA PRO A 221 9.04 -5.02 52.41
C PRO A 221 9.02 -5.04 50.88
N THR A 222 10.06 -4.41 50.31
CA THR A 222 10.39 -4.54 48.89
C THR A 222 10.70 -6.00 48.53
N LEU A 223 10.15 -6.47 47.40
CA LEU A 223 10.44 -7.78 46.82
C LEU A 223 10.92 -7.60 45.37
N MET A 224 12.12 -8.10 45.07
CA MET A 224 12.64 -8.13 43.72
C MET A 224 12.41 -9.49 43.08
N ARG A 225 11.86 -9.50 41.87
CA ARG A 225 11.76 -10.68 41.00
C ARG A 225 12.59 -10.45 39.76
N SER A 226 13.43 -11.41 39.41
CA SER A 226 14.11 -11.43 38.11
C SER A 226 13.90 -12.79 37.44
N GLY A 227 13.86 -12.84 36.12
CA GLY A 227 13.64 -14.11 35.44
C GLY A 227 13.92 -14.08 33.95
N VAL A 228 14.02 -15.28 33.40
CA VAL A 228 14.27 -15.55 32.00
C VAL A 228 13.19 -16.49 31.49
N GLY A 229 12.68 -16.19 30.30
CA GLY A 229 11.78 -17.05 29.55
C GLY A 229 12.36 -17.42 28.21
N TYR A 230 12.21 -18.68 27.80
CA TYR A 230 12.64 -19.15 26.49
C TYR A 230 11.50 -19.91 25.81
N SER A 231 11.03 -19.38 24.68
CA SER A 231 9.92 -19.95 23.92
C SER A 231 10.42 -20.66 22.67
N ILE A 232 10.15 -21.95 22.59
CA ILE A 232 10.53 -22.83 21.49
C ILE A 232 9.28 -23.09 20.63
N PRO A 233 9.15 -22.46 19.44
CA PRO A 233 8.11 -22.84 18.50
C PRO A 233 8.38 -24.26 18.03
N MET A 234 7.35 -25.09 18.11
CA MET A 234 7.36 -26.47 17.65
C MET A 234 6.55 -26.60 16.37
N GLY A 235 6.67 -27.72 15.68
CA GLY A 235 5.85 -28.06 14.54
C GLY A 235 5.28 -29.47 14.68
N GLY A 236 4.11 -29.71 14.10
CA GLY A 236 3.41 -30.99 14.19
C GLY A 236 2.43 -31.02 15.35
N PHE A 237 2.61 -31.95 16.30
CA PHE A 237 1.65 -32.20 17.40
C PHE A 237 1.78 -31.21 18.57
N LEU A 238 2.86 -30.43 18.64
CA LEU A 238 3.07 -29.33 19.58
C LEU A 238 3.19 -28.03 18.82
N ASP A 239 2.58 -26.98 19.36
CA ASP A 239 2.67 -25.61 18.86
C ASP A 239 3.85 -24.86 19.48
N ARG A 240 3.99 -24.94 20.82
CA ARG A 240 5.01 -24.18 21.56
C ARG A 240 5.41 -24.88 22.85
N VAL A 241 6.70 -24.79 23.20
CA VAL A 241 7.21 -25.09 24.54
C VAL A 241 7.79 -23.82 25.14
N LEU A 242 7.34 -23.43 26.33
CA LEU A 242 7.87 -22.30 27.09
C LEU A 242 8.58 -22.82 28.33
N LEU A 243 9.79 -22.34 28.56
CA LEU A 243 10.61 -22.63 29.73
C LEU A 243 10.87 -21.35 30.50
N LEU A 244 10.75 -21.41 31.82
CA LEU A 244 10.84 -20.27 32.70
C LEU A 244 11.74 -20.59 33.89
N ALA A 245 12.59 -19.63 34.23
CA ALA A 245 13.37 -19.63 35.45
C ALA A 245 13.31 -18.23 36.06
N SER A 246 13.15 -18.15 37.38
CA SER A 246 13.10 -16.87 38.09
C SER A 246 13.75 -16.97 39.46
N PHE A 247 14.16 -15.83 39.97
CA PHE A 247 14.75 -15.65 41.28
C PHE A 247 14.01 -14.52 42.00
N GLU A 248 13.52 -14.80 43.19
CA GLU A 248 12.84 -13.85 44.08
C GLU A 248 13.72 -13.55 45.28
N GLN A 249 13.88 -12.27 45.61
CA GLN A 249 14.66 -11.81 46.76
C GLN A 249 13.88 -10.72 47.50
N GLY A 250 13.40 -11.03 48.70
CA GLY A 250 12.78 -10.06 49.60
C GLY A 250 13.81 -9.38 50.50
N LYS A 251 13.48 -8.20 51.02
CA LYS A 251 14.30 -7.48 52.02
C LYS A 251 14.38 -8.22 53.36
N GLN A 252 13.34 -8.99 53.70
CA GLN A 252 13.20 -9.75 54.95
C GLN A 252 13.06 -11.27 54.72
N SER A 253 13.10 -11.72 53.46
CA SER A 253 13.03 -13.15 53.10
C SER A 253 14.34 -13.62 52.46
N GLY A 254 14.66 -14.91 52.60
CA GLY A 254 15.72 -15.55 51.81
C GLY A 254 15.41 -15.55 50.31
N GLY A 255 16.45 -15.79 49.49
CA GLY A 255 16.32 -15.91 48.04
C GLY A 255 15.63 -17.22 47.62
N ARG A 256 14.70 -17.16 46.68
CA ARG A 256 13.90 -18.31 46.19
C ARG A 256 14.03 -18.46 44.68
N SER A 257 14.47 -19.63 44.23
CA SER A 257 14.55 -19.98 42.81
C SER A 257 13.31 -20.75 42.38
N LYS A 258 12.69 -20.35 41.28
CA LYS A 258 11.43 -20.95 40.76
C LYS A 258 11.57 -21.29 39.29
N PHE A 259 11.03 -22.44 38.91
CA PHE A 259 11.09 -22.97 37.55
C PHE A 259 9.70 -23.37 37.06
N GLY A 260 9.45 -23.17 35.76
CA GLY A 260 8.18 -23.50 35.14
C GLY A 260 8.34 -23.94 33.68
N ALA A 261 7.45 -24.82 33.23
CA ALA A 261 7.36 -25.25 31.85
C ALA A 261 5.91 -25.29 31.38
N GLU A 262 5.65 -24.80 30.17
CA GLU A 262 4.35 -24.87 29.50
C GLU A 262 4.52 -25.54 28.13
N ILE A 263 3.64 -26.47 27.82
CA ILE A 263 3.54 -27.13 26.52
C ILE A 263 2.16 -26.80 25.94
N MET A 264 2.14 -26.16 24.77
CA MET A 264 0.93 -25.79 24.05
C MET A 264 0.74 -26.67 22.82
N THR A 265 -0.49 -27.13 22.63
CA THR A 265 -0.91 -27.93 21.48
C THR A 265 -1.61 -27.05 20.43
N PRO A 266 -1.61 -27.45 19.14
CA PRO A 266 -2.33 -26.72 18.10
C PRO A 266 -3.85 -26.64 18.33
N SER A 267 -4.42 -27.53 19.13
CA SER A 267 -5.85 -27.50 19.51
C SER A 267 -6.18 -26.49 20.61
N GLY A 268 -5.20 -25.72 21.10
CA GLY A 268 -5.40 -24.74 22.15
C GLY A 268 -5.37 -25.30 23.58
N LEU A 269 -4.91 -26.54 23.77
CA LEU A 269 -4.65 -27.08 25.12
C LEU A 269 -3.24 -26.73 25.57
N ALA A 270 -3.10 -26.31 26.82
CA ALA A 270 -1.83 -26.03 27.46
C ALA A 270 -1.63 -26.91 28.70
N PHE A 271 -0.50 -27.61 28.79
CA PHE A 271 -0.10 -28.39 29.96
C PHE A 271 1.05 -27.70 30.66
N ARG A 272 0.99 -27.60 31.98
CA ARG A 272 1.91 -26.79 32.76
C ARG A 272 2.39 -27.52 34.00
N GLY A 273 3.64 -27.28 34.35
CA GLY A 273 4.22 -27.71 35.61
C GLY A 273 5.28 -26.73 36.08
N GLY A 274 5.42 -26.57 37.38
CA GLY A 274 6.46 -25.75 37.96
C GLY A 274 6.72 -26.08 39.42
N ALA A 275 7.88 -25.64 39.88
CA ALA A 275 8.40 -25.94 41.21
C ALA A 275 9.26 -24.79 41.75
N GLY A 276 9.24 -24.64 43.06
CA GLY A 276 10.12 -23.79 43.87
C GLY A 276 10.61 -24.57 45.11
N PRO A 277 11.26 -23.91 46.07
CA PRO A 277 11.84 -24.58 47.24
C PRO A 277 10.80 -25.33 48.07
N ASP A 278 9.63 -24.73 48.28
CA ASP A 278 8.56 -25.26 49.14
C ASP A 278 7.21 -25.34 48.41
N GLU A 279 7.24 -25.31 47.07
CA GLU A 279 6.02 -25.35 46.26
C GLU A 279 6.19 -26.16 44.97
N TRP A 280 5.13 -26.86 44.59
CA TRP A 280 5.00 -27.44 43.26
C TRP A 280 3.57 -27.27 42.77
N ALA A 281 3.40 -27.13 41.47
CA ALA A 281 2.09 -27.02 40.86
C ALA A 281 2.06 -27.64 39.47
N THR A 282 0.88 -28.11 39.09
CA THR A 282 0.55 -28.54 37.73
C THR A 282 -0.73 -27.84 37.30
N GLY A 283 -0.93 -27.72 35.99
CA GLY A 283 -2.12 -27.06 35.48
C GLY A 283 -2.43 -27.42 34.05
N VAL A 284 -3.68 -27.17 33.69
CA VAL A 284 -4.17 -27.30 32.32
C VAL A 284 -4.88 -26.00 31.93
N GLY A 285 -4.72 -25.60 30.67
CA GLY A 285 -5.36 -24.43 30.09
C GLY A 285 -6.10 -24.79 28.81
N PHE A 286 -7.23 -24.13 28.61
CA PHE A 286 -8.08 -24.27 27.43
C PHE A 286 -8.21 -22.91 26.77
N GLN A 287 -7.65 -22.76 25.57
CA GLN A 287 -7.88 -21.59 24.73
C GLN A 287 -9.29 -21.68 24.14
N LEU A 288 -10.10 -20.66 24.38
CA LEU A 288 -11.47 -20.55 23.87
C LEU A 288 -11.52 -19.42 22.83
N ALA A 289 -12.55 -19.42 21.99
CA ALA A 289 -12.81 -18.29 21.10
C ALA A 289 -13.08 -17.04 21.95
N GLY A 290 -12.17 -16.05 21.89
CA GLY A 290 -12.28 -14.83 22.69
C GLY A 290 -11.91 -15.00 24.17
N GLY A 291 -11.15 -16.03 24.57
CA GLY A 291 -10.73 -16.16 25.97
C GLY A 291 -9.90 -17.40 26.30
N GLN A 292 -9.71 -17.66 27.58
CA GLN A 292 -8.96 -18.78 28.12
C GLN A 292 -9.52 -19.19 29.48
N LEU A 293 -9.62 -20.49 29.73
CA LEU A 293 -9.94 -21.07 31.03
C LEU A 293 -8.72 -21.84 31.53
N ASP A 294 -8.24 -21.51 32.72
CA ASP A 294 -7.09 -22.15 33.33
C ASP A 294 -7.46 -22.77 34.68
N TYR A 295 -6.94 -23.97 34.90
CA TYR A 295 -7.05 -24.69 36.15
C TYR A 295 -5.66 -25.12 36.61
N ALA A 296 -5.38 -24.96 37.89
CA ALA A 296 -4.13 -25.42 38.50
C ALA A 296 -4.38 -26.11 39.84
N PHE A 297 -3.57 -27.14 40.09
CA PHE A 297 -3.49 -27.82 41.37
C PHE A 297 -2.05 -27.70 41.86
N GLY A 298 -1.86 -27.32 43.12
CA GLY A 298 -0.51 -27.18 43.66
C GLY A 298 -0.45 -27.29 45.17
N SER A 299 0.74 -27.64 45.66
CA SER A 299 1.09 -27.75 47.08
C SER A 299 2.01 -26.62 47.49
N GLN A 300 1.85 -26.17 48.73
CA GLN A 300 2.81 -25.31 49.43
C GLN A 300 2.97 -25.79 50.89
N GLU A 301 3.77 -25.09 51.69
CA GLU A 301 4.03 -25.43 53.11
C GLU A 301 2.76 -25.69 53.92
N LEU A 302 1.70 -24.92 53.68
CA LEU A 302 0.45 -24.99 54.44
C LEU A 302 -0.59 -25.96 53.86
N GLY A 303 -0.30 -26.60 52.72
CA GLY A 303 -1.17 -27.62 52.11
C GLY A 303 -1.43 -27.41 50.61
N THR A 304 -2.38 -28.18 50.08
CA THR A 304 -2.75 -28.17 48.66
C THR A 304 -3.92 -27.23 48.36
N SER A 305 -4.00 -26.72 47.14
CA SER A 305 -5.09 -25.85 46.70
C SER A 305 -5.49 -26.07 45.23
N HIS A 306 -6.77 -25.82 44.95
CA HIS A 306 -7.33 -25.74 43.61
C HIS A 306 -7.46 -24.28 43.20
N ARG A 307 -7.03 -23.96 41.98
CA ARG A 307 -6.92 -22.59 41.46
C ARG A 307 -7.63 -22.52 40.12
N LEU A 308 -8.54 -21.57 39.96
CA LEU A 308 -9.30 -21.36 38.73
C LEU A 308 -9.10 -19.94 38.21
N GLU A 309 -8.93 -19.80 36.89
CA GLU A 309 -8.83 -18.51 36.22
C GLU A 309 -9.63 -18.52 34.91
N LEU A 310 -10.36 -17.43 34.66
CA LEU A 310 -11.06 -17.18 33.41
C LEU A 310 -10.63 -15.84 32.87
N THR A 311 -10.10 -15.82 31.65
CA THR A 311 -9.74 -14.59 30.93
C THR A 311 -10.57 -14.46 29.67
N MET A 312 -11.24 -13.32 29.48
CA MET A 312 -12.01 -12.99 28.28
C MET A 312 -11.33 -11.86 27.53
N SER A 313 -11.25 -11.94 26.21
CA SER A 313 -10.73 -10.92 25.30
C SER A 313 -11.84 -10.40 24.40
N PHE A 314 -11.92 -9.07 24.21
CA PHE A 314 -12.97 -8.46 23.40
C PHE A 314 -12.53 -7.17 22.69
N GLY A 315 -13.28 -6.79 21.66
CA GLY A 315 -12.97 -5.68 20.78
C GLY A 315 -11.88 -6.02 19.75
N SER A 316 -11.59 -5.07 18.86
CA SER A 316 -10.52 -5.19 17.87
C SER A 316 -9.16 -5.26 18.53
N SER A 317 -8.25 -6.06 17.97
CA SER A 317 -6.86 -6.05 18.44
C SER A 317 -6.15 -4.76 18.00
N LEU A 318 -5.07 -4.38 18.68
CA LEU A 318 -4.20 -3.28 18.25
C LEU A 318 -3.65 -3.53 16.84
N ALA A 319 -3.41 -4.78 16.45
CA ALA A 319 -2.98 -5.11 15.10
C ALA A 319 -4.05 -4.75 14.06
N ASP A 320 -5.31 -5.12 14.33
CA ASP A 320 -6.44 -4.80 13.44
C ASP A 320 -6.67 -3.28 13.37
N LEU A 321 -6.59 -2.59 14.50
CA LEU A 321 -6.75 -1.13 14.54
C LEU A 321 -5.64 -0.38 13.79
N ARG A 322 -4.39 -0.89 13.83
CA ARG A 322 -3.29 -0.33 13.01
C ARG A 322 -3.55 -0.55 11.52
N ALA A 323 -4.00 -1.74 11.14
CA ALA A 323 -4.30 -2.07 9.74
C ALA A 323 -5.44 -1.19 9.19
N ASP A 324 -6.53 -1.03 9.94
CA ASP A 324 -7.65 -0.16 9.55
C ASP A 324 -7.23 1.32 9.47
N ARG A 325 -6.40 1.81 10.40
CA ARG A 325 -5.85 3.17 10.31
C ARG A 325 -4.98 3.33 9.05
N SER A 326 -4.09 2.39 8.75
CA SER A 326 -3.23 2.48 7.56
C SER A 326 -4.04 2.48 6.26
N THR A 327 -5.05 1.61 6.15
CA THR A 327 -5.91 1.57 4.95
C THR A 327 -6.65 2.90 4.76
N ARG A 328 -7.20 3.48 5.84
CA ARG A 328 -7.88 4.79 5.76
C ARG A 328 -6.93 5.92 5.41
N GLU A 329 -5.69 5.87 5.85
CA GLU A 329 -4.67 6.86 5.49
C GLU A 329 -4.30 6.74 4.01
N GLU A 330 -4.12 5.52 3.51
CA GLU A 330 -3.88 5.23 2.09
C GLU A 330 -5.04 5.70 1.20
N GLU A 331 -6.28 5.40 1.58
CA GLU A 331 -7.49 5.86 0.85
C GLU A 331 -7.60 7.38 0.79
N ARG A 332 -7.33 8.06 1.93
CA ARG A 332 -7.33 9.54 1.98
C ARG A 332 -6.25 10.15 1.12
N LEU A 333 -5.06 9.54 1.09
CA LEU A 333 -3.96 9.99 0.25
C LEU A 333 -4.30 9.80 -1.24
N ALA A 334 -4.84 8.63 -1.61
CA ALA A 334 -5.30 8.34 -2.96
C ALA A 334 -6.35 9.35 -3.45
N MET A 335 -7.35 9.66 -2.61
CA MET A 335 -8.39 10.65 -2.95
C MET A 335 -7.80 12.04 -3.20
N ARG A 336 -6.91 12.52 -2.30
CA ARG A 336 -6.26 13.83 -2.47
C ARG A 336 -5.38 13.89 -3.70
N THR A 337 -4.65 12.81 -3.99
CA THR A 337 -3.86 12.72 -5.22
C THR A 337 -4.76 12.82 -6.44
N GLN A 338 -5.84 12.04 -6.51
CA GLN A 338 -6.75 12.07 -7.66
C GLN A 338 -7.32 13.47 -7.91
N GLU A 339 -7.77 14.17 -6.86
CA GLU A 339 -8.26 15.55 -6.96
C GLU A 339 -7.19 16.51 -7.51
N GLU A 340 -5.93 16.34 -7.12
CA GLU A 340 -4.80 17.14 -7.58
C GLU A 340 -4.48 16.87 -9.07
N LEU A 341 -4.48 15.59 -9.49
CA LEU A 341 -4.25 15.22 -10.89
C LEU A 341 -5.35 15.79 -11.81
N GLU A 342 -6.63 15.67 -11.42
CA GLU A 342 -7.78 16.19 -12.17
C GLU A 342 -7.74 17.71 -12.29
N ARG A 343 -7.42 18.40 -11.18
CA ARG A 343 -7.27 19.85 -11.18
C ARG A 343 -6.19 20.32 -12.15
N ASN A 344 -5.06 19.61 -12.19
CA ASN A 344 -3.96 19.94 -13.08
C ASN A 344 -4.31 19.66 -14.55
N ALA A 345 -4.93 18.53 -14.86
CA ALA A 345 -5.39 18.20 -16.20
C ALA A 345 -6.40 19.25 -16.73
N ARG A 346 -7.38 19.63 -15.91
CA ARG A 346 -8.35 20.66 -16.27
C ARG A 346 -7.70 22.01 -16.52
N ALA A 347 -6.72 22.40 -15.70
CA ALA A 347 -6.02 23.66 -15.89
C ALA A 347 -5.21 23.70 -17.19
N GLN A 348 -4.60 22.58 -17.59
CA GLN A 348 -3.90 22.46 -18.88
C GLN A 348 -4.88 22.54 -20.06
N PHE A 349 -6.03 21.89 -19.95
CA PHE A 349 -7.08 21.99 -20.97
C PHE A 349 -7.54 23.44 -21.19
N GLU A 350 -7.88 24.16 -20.11
CA GLU A 350 -8.37 25.53 -20.18
C GLU A 350 -7.32 26.51 -20.74
N ASP A 351 -6.04 26.36 -20.35
CA ASP A 351 -4.95 27.20 -20.89
C ASP A 351 -4.76 26.98 -22.40
N ASN A 352 -4.77 25.72 -22.86
CA ASN A 352 -4.66 25.40 -24.28
C ASN A 352 -5.83 25.97 -25.09
N LEU A 353 -7.07 25.84 -24.59
CA LEU A 353 -8.27 26.41 -25.23
C LEU A 353 -8.19 27.94 -25.33
N ALA A 354 -7.79 28.60 -24.25
CA ALA A 354 -7.67 30.06 -24.20
C ALA A 354 -6.63 30.58 -25.22
N ARG A 355 -5.45 29.95 -25.28
CA ARG A 355 -4.40 30.32 -26.26
C ARG A 355 -4.86 30.07 -27.69
N GLY A 356 -5.54 28.95 -27.97
CA GLY A 356 -6.11 28.67 -29.28
C GLY A 356 -7.07 29.76 -29.75
N LYS A 357 -8.01 30.18 -28.89
CA LYS A 357 -8.94 31.29 -29.18
C LYS A 357 -8.23 32.62 -29.42
N GLN A 358 -7.18 32.92 -28.64
CA GLN A 358 -6.38 34.13 -28.80
C GLN A 358 -5.69 34.18 -30.18
N HIS A 359 -5.03 33.09 -30.58
CA HIS A 359 -4.36 33.01 -31.88
C HIS A 359 -5.36 33.09 -33.05
N LEU A 360 -6.54 32.49 -32.90
CA LEU A 360 -7.62 32.58 -33.87
C LEU A 360 -8.08 34.04 -34.08
N ALA A 361 -8.27 34.79 -32.99
CA ALA A 361 -8.64 36.21 -33.05
C ALA A 361 -7.55 37.09 -33.70
N GLN A 362 -6.28 36.70 -33.57
CA GLN A 362 -5.15 37.36 -34.21
C GLN A 362 -4.94 36.94 -35.68
N LYS A 363 -5.82 36.08 -36.23
CA LYS A 363 -5.70 35.50 -37.58
C LYS A 363 -4.43 34.66 -37.78
N ARG A 364 -3.82 34.19 -36.68
CA ARG A 364 -2.67 33.28 -36.65
C ARG A 364 -3.18 31.85 -36.63
N TYR A 365 -3.70 31.41 -37.78
CA TYR A 365 -4.52 30.20 -37.84
C TYR A 365 -3.75 28.90 -37.59
N LEU A 366 -2.50 28.79 -38.08
CA LEU A 366 -1.68 27.60 -37.85
C LEU A 366 -1.39 27.40 -36.35
N GLU A 367 -1.07 28.49 -35.65
CA GLU A 367 -0.85 28.48 -34.21
C GLU A 367 -2.14 28.16 -33.46
N ALA A 368 -3.29 28.71 -33.89
CA ALA A 368 -4.58 28.40 -33.32
C ALA A 368 -4.93 26.91 -33.45
N GLU A 369 -4.74 26.32 -34.64
CA GLU A 369 -4.93 24.88 -34.87
C GLU A 369 -4.07 24.05 -33.92
N SER A 370 -2.78 24.38 -33.76
CA SER A 370 -1.87 23.66 -32.86
C SER A 370 -2.34 23.68 -31.40
N TRP A 371 -2.81 24.83 -30.89
CA TRP A 371 -3.30 24.93 -29.52
C TRP A 371 -4.63 24.20 -29.31
N PHE A 372 -5.54 24.21 -30.28
CA PHE A 372 -6.77 23.41 -30.20
C PHE A 372 -6.49 21.91 -30.27
N ASP A 373 -5.58 21.46 -31.13
CA ASP A 373 -5.15 20.06 -31.17
C ASP A 373 -4.59 19.61 -29.81
N ARG A 374 -3.89 20.50 -29.07
CA ARG A 374 -3.44 20.24 -27.69
C ARG A 374 -4.59 20.16 -26.69
N ALA A 375 -5.59 21.04 -26.78
CA ALA A 375 -6.77 20.94 -25.91
C ALA A 375 -7.52 19.60 -26.15
N LEU A 376 -7.62 19.16 -27.41
CA LEU A 376 -8.21 17.87 -27.78
C LEU A 376 -7.39 16.64 -27.36
N LEU A 377 -6.16 16.82 -26.88
CA LEU A 377 -5.41 15.72 -26.26
C LEU A 377 -5.94 15.45 -24.83
N TRP A 378 -6.40 16.47 -24.11
CA TRP A 378 -7.00 16.32 -22.77
C TRP A 378 -8.50 15.96 -22.82
N ASP A 379 -9.23 16.51 -23.79
CA ASP A 379 -10.65 16.23 -24.00
C ASP A 379 -10.94 16.08 -25.52
N PRO A 380 -10.78 14.87 -26.08
CA PRO A 380 -10.90 14.62 -27.53
C PRO A 380 -12.28 14.90 -28.12
N GLU A 381 -13.34 14.79 -27.32
CA GLU A 381 -14.73 14.95 -27.77
C GLU A 381 -15.27 16.36 -27.52
N ASN A 382 -14.42 17.28 -27.04
CA ASN A 382 -14.86 18.64 -26.71
C ASN A 382 -15.46 19.36 -27.93
N ALA A 383 -16.77 19.59 -27.89
CA ALA A 383 -17.51 20.17 -29.01
C ALA A 383 -17.05 21.60 -29.35
N GLU A 384 -16.70 22.39 -28.34
CA GLU A 384 -16.26 23.77 -28.52
C GLU A 384 -14.88 23.85 -29.19
N VAL A 385 -13.93 23.05 -28.71
CA VAL A 385 -12.58 22.98 -29.29
C VAL A 385 -12.66 22.47 -30.73
N ASN A 386 -13.44 21.41 -30.99
CA ASN A 386 -13.64 20.86 -32.34
C ASN A 386 -14.25 21.89 -33.30
N ALA A 387 -15.25 22.66 -32.85
CA ALA A 387 -15.84 23.74 -33.66
C ALA A 387 -14.83 24.86 -33.95
N SER A 388 -14.04 25.26 -32.94
CA SER A 388 -13.04 26.32 -33.07
C SER A 388 -11.88 25.91 -33.99
N LEU A 389 -11.44 24.64 -33.90
CA LEU A 389 -10.45 24.05 -34.79
C LEU A 389 -10.93 24.01 -36.24
N LYS A 390 -12.19 23.61 -36.45
CA LYS A 390 -12.84 23.61 -37.77
C LYS A 390 -12.86 25.03 -38.36
N GLN A 391 -13.23 26.02 -37.56
CA GLN A 391 -13.21 27.43 -37.97
C GLN A 391 -11.79 27.90 -38.34
N ALA A 392 -10.79 27.61 -37.51
CA ALA A 392 -9.40 27.97 -37.77
C ALA A 392 -8.89 27.41 -39.11
N ARG A 393 -9.19 26.13 -39.40
CA ARG A 393 -8.84 25.47 -40.67
C ARG A 393 -9.47 26.13 -41.88
N ILE A 394 -10.77 26.45 -41.80
CA ILE A 394 -11.49 27.14 -42.88
C ILE A 394 -10.84 28.49 -43.14
N GLU A 395 -10.68 29.32 -42.11
CA GLU A 395 -10.15 30.69 -42.25
C GLU A 395 -8.70 30.70 -42.77
N ARG A 396 -7.87 29.73 -42.36
CA ARG A 396 -6.52 29.57 -42.90
C ARG A 396 -6.54 29.35 -44.41
N HIS A 397 -7.35 28.41 -44.86
CA HIS A 397 -7.47 28.07 -46.27
C HIS A 397 -8.07 29.21 -47.11
N LEU A 398 -9.02 29.98 -46.55
CA LEU A 398 -9.53 31.19 -47.20
C LEU A 398 -8.43 32.25 -47.33
N ALA A 399 -7.63 32.49 -46.28
CA ALA A 399 -6.55 33.47 -46.31
C ALA A 399 -5.38 33.06 -47.24
N GLU A 400 -5.08 31.76 -47.35
CA GLU A 400 -4.16 31.23 -48.37
C GLU A 400 -4.70 31.47 -49.78
N GLY A 401 -5.98 31.14 -50.01
CA GLY A 401 -6.62 31.35 -51.31
C GLY A 401 -6.71 32.81 -51.72
N ASP A 402 -7.04 33.70 -50.78
CA ASP A 402 -7.10 35.15 -51.00
C ASP A 402 -5.70 35.67 -51.42
N ARG A 403 -4.63 35.23 -50.74
CA ARG A 403 -3.23 35.57 -51.12
C ARG A 403 -2.84 35.04 -52.49
N SER A 404 -3.17 33.79 -52.82
CA SER A 404 -2.89 33.21 -54.14
C SER A 404 -3.67 33.89 -55.26
N LEU A 405 -4.87 34.38 -54.98
CA LEU A 405 -5.67 35.13 -55.93
C LEU A 405 -5.05 36.50 -56.21
N GLU A 406 -4.55 37.18 -55.17
CA GLU A 406 -3.82 38.45 -55.30
C GLU A 406 -2.51 38.31 -56.09
N SER A 407 -1.83 37.17 -55.97
CA SER A 407 -0.61 36.87 -56.75
C SER A 407 -0.89 36.39 -58.19
N GLY A 408 -2.15 36.30 -58.61
CA GLY A 408 -2.56 35.84 -59.94
C GLY A 408 -2.51 34.31 -60.14
N SER A 409 -2.23 33.55 -59.08
CA SER A 409 -2.11 32.09 -59.10
C SER A 409 -3.49 31.43 -58.94
N LEU A 410 -4.34 31.54 -59.96
CA LEU A 410 -5.75 31.11 -59.93
C LEU A 410 -5.96 29.65 -59.50
N LEU A 411 -5.13 28.71 -59.98
CA LEU A 411 -5.26 27.29 -59.62
C LEU A 411 -4.92 27.03 -58.14
N GLU A 412 -3.95 27.74 -57.57
CA GLU A 412 -3.60 27.65 -56.13
C GLU A 412 -4.70 28.29 -55.26
N ALA A 413 -5.33 29.36 -55.74
CA ALA A 413 -6.48 29.96 -55.07
C ALA A 413 -7.67 28.98 -55.04
N ILE A 414 -7.99 28.35 -56.18
CA ILE A 414 -9.02 27.30 -56.28
C ILE A 414 -8.71 26.12 -55.36
N ALA A 415 -7.45 25.66 -55.33
CA ALA A 415 -7.03 24.58 -54.44
C ALA A 415 -7.24 24.93 -52.96
N SER A 416 -6.86 26.13 -52.55
CA SER A 416 -7.02 26.61 -51.18
C SER A 416 -8.50 26.76 -50.80
N TYR A 417 -9.34 27.32 -51.68
CA TYR A 417 -10.77 27.42 -51.41
C TYR A 417 -11.48 26.05 -51.38
N ASN A 418 -11.10 25.12 -52.26
CA ASN A 418 -11.59 23.74 -52.20
C ASN A 418 -11.21 23.06 -50.88
N ALA A 419 -10.02 23.31 -50.34
CA ALA A 419 -9.64 22.80 -49.02
C ALA A 419 -10.53 23.37 -47.90
N ALA A 420 -10.93 24.65 -47.97
CA ALA A 420 -11.90 25.23 -47.05
C ALA A 420 -13.31 24.59 -47.17
N VAL A 421 -13.78 24.34 -48.41
CA VAL A 421 -15.06 23.68 -48.69
C VAL A 421 -15.04 22.21 -48.26
N ALA A 422 -13.91 21.52 -48.37
CA ALA A 422 -13.78 20.14 -47.90
C ALA A 422 -13.96 20.03 -46.37
N VAL A 423 -13.54 21.05 -45.61
CA VAL A 423 -13.74 21.12 -44.15
C VAL A 423 -15.21 21.39 -43.81
N ASP A 424 -15.88 22.26 -44.57
CA ASP A 424 -17.31 22.50 -44.45
C ASP A 424 -17.97 22.78 -45.81
N PRO A 425 -18.63 21.76 -46.40
CA PRO A 425 -19.24 21.90 -47.73
C PRO A 425 -20.33 22.98 -47.80
N LYS A 426 -20.93 23.36 -46.67
CA LYS A 426 -22.00 24.37 -46.60
C LYS A 426 -21.46 25.78 -46.30
N HIS A 427 -20.15 25.95 -46.16
CA HIS A 427 -19.57 27.24 -45.80
C HIS A 427 -19.71 28.27 -46.93
N THR A 428 -20.69 29.15 -46.77
CA THR A 428 -21.11 30.09 -47.82
C THR A 428 -19.98 31.04 -48.28
N PRO A 429 -19.14 31.61 -47.39
CA PRO A 429 -18.01 32.43 -47.82
C PRO A 429 -16.95 31.67 -48.62
N ALA A 430 -16.73 30.37 -48.34
CA ALA A 430 -15.78 29.54 -49.07
C ALA A 430 -16.31 29.24 -50.48
N ASN A 431 -17.56 28.81 -50.58
CA ASN A 431 -18.23 28.54 -51.85
C ASN A 431 -18.29 29.77 -52.76
N ARG A 432 -18.53 30.97 -52.21
CA ARG A 432 -18.51 32.22 -52.98
C ARG A 432 -17.13 32.55 -53.54
N ARG A 433 -16.07 32.40 -52.74
CA ARG A 433 -14.69 32.66 -53.20
C ARG A 433 -14.23 31.64 -54.23
N LEU A 434 -14.55 30.36 -54.03
CA LEU A 434 -14.30 29.29 -54.98
C LEU A 434 -14.96 29.59 -56.33
N ALA A 435 -16.27 29.87 -56.34
CA ALA A 435 -17.02 30.17 -57.56
C ALA A 435 -16.42 31.35 -58.33
N ARG A 436 -16.01 32.41 -57.61
CA ARG A 436 -15.34 33.57 -58.22
C ARG A 436 -14.01 33.18 -58.87
N ALA A 437 -13.16 32.41 -58.18
CA ALA A 437 -11.86 32.01 -58.71
C ALA A 437 -12.00 31.07 -59.92
N THR A 438 -12.97 30.14 -59.89
CA THR A 438 -13.27 29.25 -61.01
C THR A 438 -13.79 30.02 -62.23
N ASP A 439 -14.65 31.02 -62.04
CA ASP A 439 -15.14 31.86 -63.15
C ASP A 439 -14.04 32.72 -63.78
N MET A 440 -13.13 33.26 -62.95
CA MET A 440 -11.92 33.95 -63.41
C MET A 440 -10.98 33.03 -64.20
N LEU A 441 -10.86 31.76 -63.81
CA LEU A 441 -10.07 30.78 -64.57
C LEU A 441 -10.73 30.43 -65.91
N ARG A 442 -12.05 30.24 -65.93
CA ARG A 442 -12.80 29.90 -67.14
C ARG A 442 -12.76 31.01 -68.19
N THR A 443 -12.83 32.26 -67.74
CA THR A 443 -12.79 33.44 -68.63
C THR A 443 -11.37 33.79 -69.12
N SER A 444 -10.33 33.12 -68.60
CA SER A 444 -8.96 33.23 -69.08
C SER A 444 -8.78 32.52 -70.42
N THR A 445 -8.26 33.23 -71.44
CA THR A 445 -7.96 32.65 -72.77
C THR A 445 -6.69 31.78 -72.79
N ALA A 446 -6.06 31.54 -71.63
CA ALA A 446 -4.78 30.84 -71.55
C ALA A 446 -4.87 29.34 -71.85
N ARG A 447 -6.04 28.70 -71.69
CA ARG A 447 -6.26 27.25 -71.85
C ARG A 447 -7.65 26.97 -72.43
N SER A 448 -7.86 25.78 -73.01
CA SER A 448 -9.18 25.35 -73.45
C SER A 448 -10.12 25.08 -72.27
N GLU A 449 -11.43 25.21 -72.50
CA GLU A 449 -12.45 24.98 -71.46
C GLU A 449 -12.38 23.56 -70.88
N GLU A 450 -12.15 22.55 -71.73
CA GLU A 450 -12.01 21.14 -71.33
C GLU A 450 -10.79 20.88 -70.41
N VAL A 451 -9.68 21.58 -70.66
CA VAL A 451 -8.47 21.53 -69.81
C VAL A 451 -8.75 22.20 -68.46
N ASN A 452 -9.37 23.38 -68.45
CA ASN A 452 -9.71 24.10 -67.22
C ASN A 452 -10.68 23.30 -66.33
N GLU A 453 -11.67 22.65 -66.93
CA GLU A 453 -12.65 21.83 -66.21
C GLU A 453 -11.97 20.60 -65.58
N SER A 454 -11.14 19.89 -66.35
CA SER A 454 -10.45 18.69 -65.87
C SER A 454 -9.42 19.00 -64.78
N LEU A 455 -8.70 20.14 -64.88
CA LEU A 455 -7.81 20.63 -63.83
C LEU A 455 -8.58 20.96 -62.55
N THR A 456 -9.70 21.68 -62.66
CA THR A 456 -10.52 22.08 -61.50
C THR A 456 -11.12 20.85 -60.79
N ARG A 457 -11.63 19.87 -61.55
CA ARG A 457 -12.12 18.59 -60.99
C ARG A 457 -11.00 17.81 -60.27
N GLY A 458 -9.80 17.75 -60.87
CA GLY A 458 -8.66 17.10 -60.23
C GLY A 458 -8.27 17.75 -58.89
N ILE A 459 -8.28 19.08 -58.83
CA ILE A 459 -7.99 19.86 -57.62
C ILE A 459 -9.07 19.67 -56.55
N GLU A 460 -10.34 19.60 -56.94
CA GLU A 460 -11.45 19.29 -56.01
C GLU A 460 -11.27 17.89 -55.40
N PHE A 461 -10.96 16.87 -56.23
CA PHE A 461 -10.68 15.53 -55.72
C PHE A 461 -9.48 15.49 -54.78
N LEU A 462 -8.44 16.31 -55.01
CA LEU A 462 -7.33 16.46 -54.07
C LEU A 462 -7.79 17.00 -52.71
N ALA A 463 -8.61 18.06 -52.71
CA ALA A 463 -9.14 18.63 -51.47
C ALA A 463 -10.01 17.65 -50.67
N LEU A 464 -10.76 16.79 -51.38
CA LEU A 464 -11.56 15.72 -50.79
C LEU A 464 -10.75 14.47 -50.42
N SER A 465 -9.41 14.51 -50.51
CA SER A 465 -8.51 13.37 -50.29
C SER A 465 -8.77 12.15 -51.19
N GLN A 466 -9.43 12.35 -52.33
CA GLN A 466 -9.73 11.31 -53.32
C GLN A 466 -8.60 11.20 -54.35
N PHE A 467 -7.39 10.90 -53.86
CA PHE A 467 -6.14 11.04 -54.63
C PHE A 467 -6.12 10.22 -55.93
N SER A 468 -6.69 9.02 -55.95
CA SER A 468 -6.76 8.20 -57.17
C SER A 468 -7.61 8.85 -58.28
N LYS A 469 -8.70 9.54 -57.90
CA LYS A 469 -9.56 10.26 -58.86
C LYS A 469 -8.91 11.56 -59.33
N ALA A 470 -8.20 12.24 -58.43
CA ALA A 470 -7.37 13.39 -58.77
C ALA A 470 -6.32 13.02 -59.81
N ARG A 471 -5.55 11.95 -59.56
CA ARG A 471 -4.56 11.40 -60.50
C ARG A 471 -5.15 11.12 -61.88
N ALA A 472 -6.32 10.47 -61.93
CA ALA A 472 -7.00 10.19 -63.19
C ALA A 472 -7.39 11.47 -63.95
N SER A 473 -7.87 12.49 -63.24
CA SER A 473 -8.27 13.78 -63.82
C SER A 473 -7.06 14.54 -64.40
N PHE A 474 -5.92 14.53 -63.73
CA PHE A 474 -4.69 15.16 -64.25
C PHE A 474 -4.11 14.39 -65.45
N ASN A 475 -4.16 13.05 -65.44
CA ASN A 475 -3.77 12.25 -66.60
C ASN A 475 -4.66 12.53 -67.83
N GLN A 476 -5.95 12.81 -67.63
CA GLN A 476 -6.85 13.22 -68.72
C GLN A 476 -6.37 14.54 -69.36
N VAL A 477 -5.91 15.50 -68.55
CA VAL A 477 -5.32 16.75 -69.09
C VAL A 477 -4.06 16.45 -69.91
N LEU A 478 -3.18 15.57 -69.43
CA LEU A 478 -1.95 15.20 -70.14
C LEU A 478 -2.19 14.37 -71.42
N GLN A 479 -3.39 13.80 -71.60
CA GLN A 479 -3.79 13.20 -72.88
C GLN A 479 -4.15 14.25 -73.93
N ILE A 480 -4.68 15.40 -73.49
CA ILE A 480 -5.09 16.52 -74.36
C ILE A 480 -3.90 17.45 -74.63
N ASP A 481 -3.12 17.75 -73.59
CA ASP A 481 -1.95 18.62 -73.60
C ASP A 481 -0.80 17.94 -72.80
N PRO A 482 0.04 17.13 -73.47
CA PRO A 482 1.11 16.39 -72.80
C PRO A 482 2.17 17.26 -72.10
N GLU A 483 2.33 18.52 -72.53
CA GLU A 483 3.31 19.46 -71.98
C GLU A 483 2.70 20.39 -70.91
N ASN A 484 1.47 20.13 -70.47
CA ASN A 484 0.79 20.96 -69.47
C ASN A 484 1.52 20.96 -68.11
N ALA A 485 2.25 22.04 -67.82
CA ALA A 485 3.05 22.16 -66.61
C ALA A 485 2.22 22.05 -65.31
N ASP A 486 0.98 22.57 -65.30
CA ASP A 486 0.10 22.49 -64.13
C ASP A 486 -0.37 21.05 -63.88
N ALA A 487 -0.80 20.34 -64.93
CA ALA A 487 -1.22 18.95 -64.81
C ALA A 487 -0.06 18.05 -64.34
N GLN A 488 1.16 18.25 -64.85
CA GLN A 488 2.36 17.54 -64.38
C GLN A 488 2.65 17.83 -62.90
N ARG A 489 2.58 19.10 -62.48
CA ARG A 489 2.79 19.51 -61.08
C ARG A 489 1.76 18.91 -60.13
N TYR A 490 0.47 18.98 -60.48
CA TYR A 490 -0.60 18.41 -59.66
C TYR A 490 -0.65 16.88 -59.69
N LEU A 491 -0.22 16.25 -60.78
CA LEU A 491 -0.01 14.81 -60.86
C LEU A 491 1.09 14.36 -59.89
N ALA A 492 2.25 15.01 -59.93
CA ALA A 492 3.35 14.75 -59.00
C ALA A 492 2.91 14.95 -57.54
N ARG A 493 2.15 16.00 -57.25
CA ARG A 493 1.54 16.24 -55.93
C ARG A 493 0.58 15.12 -55.53
N SER A 494 -0.26 14.64 -56.43
CA SER A 494 -1.20 13.53 -56.18
C SER A 494 -0.48 12.23 -55.85
N ASP A 495 0.56 11.89 -56.63
CA ASP A 495 1.35 10.67 -56.40
C ASP A 495 2.14 10.75 -55.09
N SER A 496 2.67 11.93 -54.73
CA SER A 496 3.28 12.16 -53.43
C SER A 496 2.30 11.92 -52.28
N LEU A 497 1.09 12.51 -52.34
CA LEU A 497 0.06 12.32 -51.32
C LEU A 497 -0.43 10.85 -51.22
N ILE A 498 -0.50 10.14 -52.35
CA ILE A 498 -0.77 8.69 -52.35
C ILE A 498 0.32 7.94 -51.59
N SER A 499 1.59 8.24 -51.84
CA SER A 499 2.71 7.61 -51.14
C SER A 499 2.64 7.84 -49.63
N VAL A 500 2.33 9.06 -49.20
CA VAL A 500 2.16 9.41 -47.78
C VAL A 500 1.02 8.61 -47.15
N LYS A 501 -0.15 8.60 -47.81
CA LYS A 501 -1.32 7.86 -47.31
C LYS A 501 -1.04 6.35 -47.22
N VAL A 502 -0.25 5.81 -48.14
CA VAL A 502 0.19 4.42 -48.14
C VAL A 502 1.10 4.14 -46.95
N ASP A 503 2.08 5.00 -46.66
CA ASP A 503 2.94 4.85 -45.49
C ASP A 503 2.16 4.96 -44.17
N ASP A 504 1.19 5.89 -44.06
CA ASP A 504 0.29 6.02 -42.91
C ASP A 504 -0.50 4.72 -42.65
N LEU A 505 -1.14 4.18 -43.69
CA LEU A 505 -1.91 2.94 -43.61
C LEU A 505 -1.02 1.75 -43.25
N VAL A 506 0.23 1.73 -43.73
CA VAL A 506 1.20 0.69 -43.37
C VAL A 506 1.62 0.80 -41.90
N ASP A 507 1.80 2.00 -41.36
CA ASP A 507 2.09 2.20 -39.93
C ASP A 507 0.91 1.84 -39.04
N GLU A 508 -0.30 2.27 -39.40
CA GLU A 508 -1.52 1.85 -38.71
C GLU A 508 -1.64 0.31 -38.73
N GLY A 509 -1.35 -0.31 -39.87
CA GLY A 509 -1.31 -1.77 -39.99
C GLY A 509 -0.29 -2.42 -39.05
N ARG A 510 0.93 -1.85 -38.96
CA ARG A 510 1.96 -2.32 -38.01
C ARG A 510 1.54 -2.13 -36.55
N TRP A 511 0.85 -1.04 -36.24
CA TRP A 511 0.37 -0.72 -34.91
C TRP A 511 -0.78 -1.64 -34.46
N PHE A 512 -1.78 -1.89 -35.31
CA PHE A 512 -2.83 -2.87 -35.00
C PHE A 512 -2.23 -4.27 -34.81
N ARG A 513 -1.22 -4.62 -35.63
CA ARG A 513 -0.50 -5.88 -35.51
C ARG A 513 0.25 -6.02 -34.17
N SER A 514 0.88 -4.97 -33.64
CA SER A 514 1.58 -5.05 -32.34
C SER A 514 0.62 -5.26 -31.16
N ARG A 515 -0.65 -4.86 -31.31
CA ARG A 515 -1.73 -5.12 -30.36
C ARG A 515 -2.45 -6.47 -30.54
N GLY A 516 -2.06 -7.24 -31.56
CA GLY A 516 -2.74 -8.50 -31.91
C GLY A 516 -4.07 -8.33 -32.64
N ASP A 517 -4.45 -7.11 -33.05
CA ASP A 517 -5.65 -6.88 -33.88
C ASP A 517 -5.33 -7.13 -35.36
N ILE A 518 -5.34 -8.42 -35.73
CA ILE A 518 -5.00 -8.88 -37.07
C ILE A 518 -6.02 -8.41 -38.12
N ALA A 519 -7.29 -8.27 -37.75
CA ALA A 519 -8.35 -7.88 -38.68
C ALA A 519 -8.19 -6.42 -39.12
N SER A 520 -8.01 -5.51 -38.15
CA SER A 520 -7.75 -4.10 -38.44
C SER A 520 -6.42 -3.92 -39.16
N ALA A 521 -5.37 -4.64 -38.74
CA ALA A 521 -4.07 -4.59 -39.42
C ALA A 521 -4.17 -4.97 -40.90
N ARG A 522 -4.89 -6.05 -41.20
CA ARG A 522 -5.11 -6.52 -42.58
C ARG A 522 -5.89 -5.51 -43.41
N ALA A 523 -6.94 -4.93 -42.85
CA ALA A 523 -7.74 -3.92 -43.54
C ALA A 523 -6.87 -2.74 -44.01
N ARG A 524 -6.00 -2.22 -43.12
CA ARG A 524 -5.10 -1.10 -43.45
C ARG A 524 -4.06 -1.45 -44.51
N PHE A 525 -3.44 -2.63 -44.43
CA PHE A 525 -2.50 -3.06 -45.47
C PHE A 525 -3.17 -3.31 -46.83
N ASN A 526 -4.38 -3.85 -46.86
CA ASN A 526 -5.14 -4.03 -48.11
C ASN A 526 -5.48 -2.69 -48.75
N GLU A 527 -5.90 -1.72 -47.95
CA GLU A 527 -6.17 -0.36 -48.40
C GLU A 527 -4.90 0.31 -48.98
N ALA A 528 -3.77 0.18 -48.28
CA ALA A 528 -2.48 0.66 -48.76
C ALA A 528 -2.09 0.01 -50.10
N ASN A 529 -2.26 -1.31 -50.23
CA ASN A 529 -1.94 -2.05 -51.44
C ASN A 529 -2.86 -1.70 -52.61
N ALA A 530 -4.11 -1.30 -52.36
CA ALA A 530 -5.04 -0.86 -53.39
C ALA A 530 -4.69 0.53 -53.95
N LEU A 531 -4.18 1.43 -53.10
CA LEU A 531 -3.74 2.77 -53.50
C LEU A 531 -2.43 2.73 -54.30
N GLN A 532 -1.46 1.93 -53.84
CA GLN A 532 -0.17 1.75 -54.50
C GLN A 532 0.34 0.31 -54.30
N PRO A 533 0.07 -0.60 -55.26
CA PRO A 533 0.53 -1.97 -55.16
C PRO A 533 2.06 -2.05 -55.01
N SER A 534 2.54 -2.69 -53.96
CA SER A 534 3.99 -2.85 -53.74
C SER A 534 4.32 -4.19 -53.12
N THR A 535 5.53 -4.69 -53.39
CA THR A 535 6.02 -5.95 -52.79
C THR A 535 6.21 -5.81 -51.28
N ARG A 536 6.58 -4.61 -50.78
CA ARG A 536 6.71 -4.31 -49.35
C ARG A 536 5.39 -4.55 -48.61
N ILE A 537 4.27 -4.02 -49.11
CA ILE A 537 2.95 -4.15 -48.47
C ILE A 537 2.44 -5.59 -48.55
N ARG A 538 2.60 -6.26 -49.71
CA ARG A 538 2.26 -7.68 -49.86
C ARG A 538 3.00 -8.58 -48.87
N ASN A 539 4.26 -8.27 -48.56
CA ASN A 539 5.03 -9.00 -47.55
C ASN A 539 4.48 -8.80 -46.13
N GLU A 540 3.98 -7.61 -45.77
CA GLU A 540 3.34 -7.38 -44.47
C GLU A 540 2.01 -8.14 -44.35
N ILE A 541 1.21 -8.20 -45.42
CA ILE A 541 -0.02 -9.01 -45.48
C ILE A 541 0.33 -10.50 -45.31
N ALA A 542 1.34 -11.00 -46.03
CA ALA A 542 1.78 -12.39 -45.92
C ALA A 542 2.31 -12.74 -44.52
N ARG A 543 2.95 -11.79 -43.82
CA ARG A 543 3.35 -11.96 -42.41
C ARG A 543 2.15 -12.07 -41.48
N LEU A 544 1.09 -11.29 -41.69
CA LEU A 544 -0.16 -11.43 -40.93
C LEU A 544 -0.82 -12.79 -41.18
N ASP A 545 -0.85 -13.25 -42.42
CA ASP A 545 -1.36 -14.58 -42.78
C ASP A 545 -0.59 -15.70 -42.08
N ALA A 546 0.74 -15.62 -42.07
CA ALA A 546 1.60 -16.59 -41.39
C ALA A 546 1.41 -16.56 -39.85
N ALA A 547 1.32 -15.36 -39.25
CA ALA A 547 1.10 -15.20 -37.82
C ALA A 547 -0.28 -15.73 -37.38
N GLN A 548 -1.34 -15.45 -38.15
CA GLN A 548 -2.68 -15.99 -37.90
C GLN A 548 -2.72 -17.51 -38.06
N ALA A 549 -2.05 -18.06 -39.07
CA ALA A 549 -1.94 -19.50 -39.28
C ALA A 549 -1.19 -20.21 -38.14
N GLN A 550 -0.20 -19.55 -37.53
CA GLN A 550 0.53 -20.06 -36.38
C GLN A 550 -0.27 -19.95 -35.07
N ALA A 551 -1.00 -18.85 -34.86
CA ALA A 551 -1.91 -18.69 -33.72
C ALA A 551 -3.06 -19.71 -33.76
N ASN A 552 -3.65 -19.96 -34.93
CA ASN A 552 -4.70 -20.98 -35.12
C ASN A 552 -4.18 -22.41 -34.90
N ARG A 553 -2.86 -22.65 -35.02
CA ARG A 553 -2.21 -23.94 -34.70
C ARG A 553 -1.82 -24.06 -33.22
N GLY A 554 -1.71 -22.95 -32.49
CA GLY A 554 -1.33 -22.90 -31.07
C GLY A 554 -2.49 -22.71 -30.09
N GLY A 555 -3.72 -22.47 -30.56
CA GLY A 555 -4.90 -22.17 -29.75
C GLY A 555 -5.46 -23.31 -28.88
N ALA A 556 -4.70 -24.38 -28.62
CA ALA A 556 -5.09 -25.43 -27.67
C ALA A 556 -4.51 -25.23 -26.26
N ASP A 557 -3.49 -24.39 -26.07
CA ASP A 557 -2.90 -24.18 -24.74
C ASP A 557 -2.47 -22.72 -24.52
N GLY A 558 -3.16 -22.03 -23.62
CA GLY A 558 -2.63 -20.84 -22.95
C GLY A 558 -3.40 -19.53 -23.15
N ALA A 559 -4.59 -19.44 -22.57
CA ALA A 559 -5.19 -18.16 -22.22
C ALA A 559 -4.97 -17.90 -20.73
N GLY A 560 -4.26 -16.81 -20.39
CA GLY A 560 -4.07 -16.37 -19.02
C GLY A 560 -2.74 -15.64 -18.79
N THR A 561 -2.52 -14.49 -19.43
CA THR A 561 -1.53 -13.54 -18.93
C THR A 561 -2.11 -12.80 -17.74
N ALA A 562 -2.13 -13.48 -16.59
CA ALA A 562 -2.20 -12.82 -15.30
C ALA A 562 -0.88 -12.06 -15.10
N GLU A 563 -1.00 -10.75 -14.95
CA GLU A 563 0.11 -9.85 -14.66
C GLU A 563 0.84 -10.34 -13.40
N ARG A 564 2.10 -10.76 -13.55
CA ARG A 564 2.90 -11.23 -12.42
C ARG A 564 3.27 -10.03 -11.56
N PRO A 565 2.94 -10.00 -10.26
CA PRO A 565 3.43 -8.95 -9.38
C PRO A 565 4.96 -9.00 -9.37
N LYS A 566 5.59 -7.85 -9.66
CA LYS A 566 7.05 -7.70 -9.61
C LYS A 566 7.55 -8.16 -8.24
N PRO A 567 8.63 -8.95 -8.15
CA PRO A 567 9.14 -9.43 -6.88
C PRO A 567 9.54 -8.25 -5.98
N ARG A 568 8.90 -8.13 -4.81
CA ARG A 568 9.21 -7.11 -3.81
C ARG A 568 10.60 -7.34 -3.25
N ARG A 569 11.56 -6.50 -3.65
CA ARG A 569 12.86 -6.35 -2.99
C ARG A 569 12.60 -5.88 -1.54
N ASN A 570 13.31 -6.46 -0.57
CA ASN A 570 13.32 -5.92 0.80
C ASN A 570 14.09 -4.60 0.79
N VAL A 571 13.37 -3.48 0.81
CA VAL A 571 13.91 -2.10 0.80
C VAL A 571 14.36 -1.74 2.22
N SER A 572 15.54 -1.13 2.36
CA SER A 572 16.06 -0.69 3.66
C SER A 572 15.29 0.51 4.21
N ALA A 573 15.37 0.76 5.52
CA ALA A 573 14.75 1.95 6.12
C ALA A 573 15.33 3.26 5.57
N GLU A 574 16.62 3.26 5.22
CA GLU A 574 17.31 4.41 4.62
C GLU A 574 16.81 4.67 3.19
N GLU A 575 16.67 3.61 2.38
CA GLU A 575 16.13 3.71 1.01
C GLU A 575 14.68 4.21 1.00
N ARG A 576 13.87 3.80 1.98
CA ARG A 576 12.50 4.28 2.14
C ARG A 576 12.44 5.76 2.55
N ALA A 577 13.30 6.19 3.47
CA ALA A 577 13.38 7.60 3.90
C ALA A 577 13.89 8.52 2.78
N GLU A 578 14.79 8.04 1.93
CA GLU A 578 15.20 8.79 0.73
C GLU A 578 14.06 8.86 -0.30
N ALA A 579 13.34 7.76 -0.54
CA ALA A 579 12.18 7.76 -1.43
C ALA A 579 11.12 8.78 -0.97
N GLU A 580 10.83 8.86 0.33
CA GLU A 580 9.89 9.83 0.90
C GLU A 580 10.34 11.28 0.69
N ARG A 581 11.62 11.59 0.89
CA ARG A 581 12.17 12.93 0.60
C ARG A 581 12.04 13.30 -0.88
N MET A 582 12.48 12.41 -1.76
CA MET A 582 12.46 12.65 -3.20
C MET A 582 11.03 12.79 -3.71
N TYR A 583 10.10 11.99 -3.19
CA TYR A 583 8.67 12.12 -3.49
C TYR A 583 8.12 13.50 -3.10
N GLY A 584 8.46 13.99 -1.90
CA GLY A 584 8.07 15.33 -1.45
C GLY A 584 8.61 16.46 -2.33
N VAL A 585 9.87 16.36 -2.79
CA VAL A 585 10.46 17.33 -3.72
C VAL A 585 9.76 17.28 -5.06
N GLY A 586 9.58 16.08 -5.64
CA GLY A 586 8.87 15.90 -6.91
C GLY A 586 7.45 16.50 -6.88
N LEU A 587 6.73 16.30 -5.78
CA LEU A 587 5.39 16.87 -5.59
C LEU A 587 5.41 18.41 -5.50
N GLY A 588 6.43 18.99 -4.86
CA GLY A 588 6.62 20.44 -4.80
C GLY A 588 6.85 21.07 -6.18
N GLU A 589 7.63 20.41 -7.03
CA GLU A 589 7.86 20.81 -8.42
C GLU A 589 6.59 20.67 -9.27
N PHE A 590 5.92 19.51 -9.15
CA PHE A 590 4.68 19.20 -9.85
C PHE A 590 3.56 20.22 -9.55
N ARG A 591 3.42 20.63 -8.29
CA ARG A 591 2.47 21.68 -7.85
C ARG A 591 2.74 23.04 -8.45
N GLN A 592 4.01 23.34 -8.73
CA GLN A 592 4.42 24.56 -9.41
C GLN A 592 4.31 24.45 -10.93
N ARG A 593 3.75 23.33 -11.44
CA ARG A 593 3.67 22.97 -12.87
C ARG A 593 5.02 22.84 -13.54
N ARG A 594 6.08 22.61 -12.76
CA ARG A 594 7.44 22.31 -13.23
C ARG A 594 7.54 20.80 -13.45
N ASN A 595 6.80 20.32 -14.46
CA ASN A 595 6.59 18.89 -14.70
C ASN A 595 7.88 18.20 -15.10
N ALA A 596 8.68 18.81 -15.98
CA ALA A 596 9.96 18.28 -16.41
C ALA A 596 10.94 18.11 -15.23
N GLU A 597 10.93 19.08 -14.30
CA GLU A 597 11.73 19.09 -13.09
C GLU A 597 11.26 18.05 -12.07
N SER A 598 9.97 17.69 -12.06
CA SER A 598 9.42 16.66 -11.16
C SER A 598 9.79 15.23 -11.56
N ILE A 599 9.96 14.95 -12.87
CA ILE A 599 10.24 13.62 -13.43
C ILE A 599 11.42 12.89 -12.77
N PRO A 600 12.63 13.47 -12.65
CA PRO A 600 13.77 12.74 -12.09
C PRO A 600 13.53 12.27 -10.65
N TYR A 601 12.76 13.03 -9.86
CA TYR A 601 12.42 12.66 -8.49
C TYR A 601 11.41 11.49 -8.47
N PHE A 602 10.40 11.52 -9.33
CA PHE A 602 9.43 10.44 -9.43
C PHE A 602 10.02 9.17 -10.07
N GLU A 603 10.89 9.29 -11.09
CA GLU A 603 11.64 8.16 -11.66
C GLU A 603 12.51 7.48 -10.59
N PHE A 604 13.18 8.26 -9.74
CA PHE A 604 13.99 7.73 -8.64
C PHE A 604 13.13 6.92 -7.67
N VAL A 605 12.00 7.49 -7.22
CA VAL A 605 11.10 6.83 -6.27
C VAL A 605 10.50 5.56 -6.88
N TYR A 606 9.97 5.63 -8.11
CA TYR A 606 9.39 4.48 -8.81
C TYR A 606 10.43 3.37 -9.05
N GLY A 607 11.69 3.72 -9.33
CA GLY A 607 12.77 2.76 -9.54
C GLY A 607 13.15 1.96 -8.30
N ILE A 608 13.00 2.55 -7.10
CA ILE A 608 13.28 1.87 -5.82
C ILE A 608 12.02 1.14 -5.33
N ILE A 609 10.88 1.84 -5.34
CA ILE A 609 9.62 1.40 -4.78
C ILE A 609 8.48 1.78 -5.76
N PRO A 610 8.15 0.91 -6.73
CA PRO A 610 7.09 1.20 -7.71
C PRO A 610 5.73 1.50 -7.06
N ASP A 611 5.41 0.77 -5.99
CA ASP A 611 4.15 0.91 -5.23
C ASP A 611 4.23 2.03 -4.16
N PHE A 612 5.19 2.96 -4.25
CA PHE A 612 5.33 4.03 -3.26
C PHE A 612 4.28 5.10 -3.46
N GLU A 613 3.29 5.10 -2.58
CA GLU A 613 2.16 6.03 -2.64
C GLU A 613 1.58 6.04 -4.06
N ASN A 614 1.43 7.21 -4.68
CA ASN A 614 0.92 7.36 -6.04
C ASN A 614 1.99 7.78 -7.05
N VAL A 615 3.26 7.43 -6.81
CA VAL A 615 4.38 7.86 -7.67
C VAL A 615 4.17 7.51 -9.14
N GLU A 616 3.59 6.34 -9.44
CA GLU A 616 3.29 5.94 -10.81
C GLU A 616 2.38 6.96 -11.52
N SER A 617 1.27 7.34 -10.89
CA SER A 617 0.29 8.27 -11.47
C SER A 617 0.88 9.66 -11.68
N TYR A 618 1.63 10.18 -10.70
CA TYR A 618 2.31 11.47 -10.83
C TYR A 618 3.37 11.43 -11.94
N LEU A 619 4.14 10.35 -12.03
CA LEU A 619 5.15 10.17 -13.06
C LEU A 619 4.53 10.12 -14.46
N LYS A 620 3.44 9.36 -14.64
CA LYS A 620 2.69 9.32 -15.92
C LYS A 620 2.19 10.72 -16.30
N GLN A 621 1.57 11.45 -15.37
CA GLN A 621 1.06 12.80 -15.67
C GLN A 621 2.18 13.82 -15.95
N ALA A 622 3.32 13.70 -15.28
CA ALA A 622 4.49 14.53 -15.55
C ALA A 622 5.06 14.26 -16.95
N TYR A 623 5.10 13.00 -17.40
CA TYR A 623 5.46 12.66 -18.79
C TYR A 623 4.44 13.16 -19.80
N LEU A 624 3.13 13.01 -19.53
CA LEU A 624 2.09 13.50 -20.42
C LEU A 624 2.25 15.01 -20.66
N SER A 625 2.40 15.77 -19.56
CA SER A 625 2.54 17.23 -19.60
C SER A 625 3.84 17.67 -20.28
N THR A 626 4.98 17.07 -19.90
CA THR A 626 6.28 17.39 -20.51
C THR A 626 6.32 17.04 -22.00
N GLY A 627 5.79 15.87 -22.38
CA GLY A 627 5.70 15.48 -23.78
C GLY A 627 4.79 16.42 -24.58
N MET A 628 3.74 16.97 -23.96
CA MET A 628 2.91 17.99 -24.58
C MET A 628 3.65 19.31 -24.78
N GLU A 629 4.49 19.74 -23.83
CA GLU A 629 5.33 20.95 -23.97
C GLU A 629 6.37 20.80 -25.10
N LEU A 630 6.94 19.60 -25.25
CA LEU A 630 7.86 19.27 -26.35
C LEU A 630 7.12 19.25 -27.69
N TYR A 631 5.96 18.59 -27.75
CA TYR A 631 5.09 18.58 -28.92
C TYR A 631 4.75 20.01 -29.34
N SER A 632 4.47 20.83 -28.33
CA SER A 632 4.15 22.23 -28.42
C SER A 632 5.24 23.09 -29.06
N SER A 633 6.49 22.72 -28.81
CA SER A 633 7.68 23.43 -29.25
C SER A 633 8.20 22.94 -30.62
N GLY A 634 7.47 22.02 -31.26
CA GLY A 634 7.88 21.38 -32.53
C GLY A 634 8.91 20.26 -32.35
N GLN A 635 9.26 19.91 -31.11
CA GLN A 635 10.17 18.83 -30.75
C GLN A 635 9.42 17.50 -30.73
N LEU A 636 8.96 17.09 -31.90
CA LEU A 636 8.02 15.97 -32.06
C LEU A 636 8.68 14.61 -31.71
N ASP A 637 9.97 14.46 -31.95
CA ASP A 637 10.70 13.23 -31.63
C ASP A 637 10.86 13.06 -30.11
N GLU A 638 11.24 14.13 -29.42
CA GLU A 638 11.38 14.14 -27.96
C GLU A 638 10.03 13.96 -27.27
N ALA A 639 8.96 14.54 -27.83
CA ALA A 639 7.59 14.34 -27.35
C ALA A 639 7.17 12.86 -27.42
N ILE A 640 7.38 12.22 -28.58
CA ILE A 640 7.08 10.80 -28.78
C ILE A 640 7.87 9.94 -27.79
N GLN A 641 9.19 10.16 -27.67
CA GLN A 641 10.03 9.41 -26.73
C GLN A 641 9.57 9.58 -25.28
N THR A 642 9.10 10.77 -24.91
CA THR A 642 8.60 11.04 -23.56
C THR A 642 7.30 10.27 -23.29
N TRP A 643 6.35 10.26 -24.22
CA TRP A 643 5.11 9.49 -24.05
C TRP A 643 5.32 7.98 -24.16
N GLU A 644 6.30 7.51 -24.93
CA GLU A 644 6.70 6.11 -24.95
C GLU A 644 7.23 5.62 -23.60
N LYS A 645 7.77 6.52 -22.74
CA LYS A 645 8.11 6.15 -21.36
C LYS A 645 6.88 5.76 -20.53
N ILE A 646 5.72 6.37 -20.79
CA ILE A 646 4.45 5.98 -20.16
C ILE A 646 4.10 4.56 -20.57
N LEU A 647 4.22 4.23 -21.87
CA LEU A 647 3.93 2.89 -22.40
C LEU A 647 4.88 1.80 -21.89
N LYS A 648 6.07 2.17 -21.37
CA LYS A 648 6.96 1.25 -20.66
C LYS A 648 6.51 0.96 -19.23
N ILE A 649 5.82 1.91 -18.61
CA ILE A 649 5.22 1.76 -17.27
C ILE A 649 3.90 1.01 -17.40
N ASP A 650 3.07 1.42 -18.35
CA ASP A 650 1.73 0.91 -18.62
C ASP A 650 1.49 0.79 -20.13
N PRO A 651 1.72 -0.40 -20.71
CA PRO A 651 1.55 -0.64 -22.15
C PRO A 651 0.11 -0.43 -22.66
N GLY A 652 -0.88 -0.38 -21.77
CA GLY A 652 -2.30 -0.22 -22.08
C GLY A 652 -2.82 1.22 -21.97
N ASP A 653 -1.97 2.20 -21.68
CA ASP A 653 -2.38 3.60 -21.50
C ASP A 653 -2.92 4.20 -22.82
N ASP A 654 -4.25 4.28 -22.92
CA ASP A 654 -4.95 4.75 -24.12
C ASP A 654 -4.60 6.22 -24.47
N GLN A 655 -4.34 7.06 -23.47
CA GLN A 655 -3.99 8.47 -23.70
C GLN A 655 -2.60 8.59 -24.32
N ALA A 656 -1.59 7.97 -23.72
CA ALA A 656 -0.23 7.98 -24.24
C ALA A 656 -0.15 7.38 -25.66
N LEU A 657 -0.92 6.32 -25.93
CA LEU A 657 -1.04 5.72 -27.26
C LEU A 657 -1.60 6.71 -28.29
N GLU A 658 -2.68 7.43 -27.96
CA GLU A 658 -3.27 8.44 -28.84
C GLU A 658 -2.31 9.61 -29.08
N PHE A 659 -1.58 10.03 -28.06
CA PHE A 659 -0.65 11.16 -28.14
C PHE A 659 0.53 10.82 -29.07
N VAL A 660 1.14 9.65 -28.90
CA VAL A 660 2.18 9.13 -29.80
C VAL A 660 1.67 9.05 -31.23
N ARG A 661 0.43 8.59 -31.45
CA ARG A 661 -0.17 8.51 -32.79
C ARG A 661 -0.26 9.89 -33.44
N ARG A 662 -0.83 10.87 -32.73
CA ARG A 662 -0.99 12.24 -33.23
C ARG A 662 0.34 12.93 -33.50
N ALA A 663 1.36 12.72 -32.67
CA ALA A 663 2.69 13.26 -32.94
C ALA A 663 3.39 12.65 -34.15
N ASN A 664 3.25 11.35 -34.38
CA ASN A 664 3.76 10.73 -35.60
C ASN A 664 3.11 11.31 -36.87
N VAL A 665 1.81 11.60 -36.84
CA VAL A 665 1.12 12.28 -37.95
C VAL A 665 1.64 13.70 -38.15
N ALA A 666 1.78 14.48 -37.07
CA ALA A 666 2.30 15.84 -37.14
C ALA A 666 3.74 15.89 -37.71
N LYS A 667 4.59 14.94 -37.31
CA LYS A 667 5.99 14.86 -37.73
C LYS A 667 6.12 14.68 -39.24
N ARG A 668 5.28 13.84 -39.83
CA ARG A 668 5.27 13.61 -41.28
C ARG A 668 4.88 14.85 -42.07
N LYS A 669 3.81 15.54 -41.64
CA LYS A 669 3.37 16.81 -42.25
C LYS A 669 4.45 17.88 -42.21
N ALA A 670 5.22 17.98 -41.12
CA ALA A 670 6.32 18.94 -41.02
C ALA A 670 7.47 18.63 -41.98
N GLY A 671 7.79 17.34 -42.19
CA GLY A 671 8.82 16.91 -43.14
C GLY A 671 8.52 17.32 -44.59
N GLU A 672 7.25 17.31 -44.99
CA GLU A 672 6.80 17.68 -46.34
C GLU A 672 6.99 19.18 -46.65
N LEU A 673 6.72 20.06 -45.68
CA LEU A 673 6.91 21.51 -45.84
C LEU A 673 8.38 21.89 -46.01
N SER A 674 9.30 21.14 -45.37
CA SER A 674 10.75 21.38 -45.47
C SER A 674 11.40 20.83 -46.75
N GLY A 675 10.74 19.86 -47.42
CA GLY A 675 11.24 19.23 -48.64
C GLY A 675 10.83 19.94 -49.93
N GLY A 676 9.89 20.89 -49.87
CA GLY A 676 9.34 21.61 -51.04
C GLY A 676 10.11 22.87 -51.49
N GLU A 677 11.15 23.29 -50.75
CA GLU A 677 11.98 24.46 -51.07
C GLU A 677 13.35 24.11 -51.69
N ARG A 678 13.52 22.92 -52.28
CA ARG A 678 14.76 22.53 -52.97
C ARG A 678 14.60 22.33 -54.47
#